data_AF-A0A6J0NTF8-F1
#
_entry.id   AF-A0A6J0NTF8-F1
#
_cell.length_a   1.000
_cell.length_b   1.000
_cell.length_c   1.000
_cell.angle_alpha   90.00
_cell.angle_beta   90.00
_cell.angle_gamma   90.00
#
_symmetry.space_group_name_H-M   'P 1'
#
loop_
_entity.id
_entity.type
_entity.pdbx_description
1 polymer ?
#
loop_
_entity_poly.entity_id
_entity_poly.type
_entity_poly.pdbx_seq_one_letter_code
_entity_poly.pdbx_strand_id
1 'polypeptide(L)'
;MDSSSLYVLVSVAIGFFLTLLGTMFLMAYRRYIFLQTKDLIAYSLSPSSLPSSLSRNWRHQVFPSFRGEDVRRGFLSHIHKEFERKGITLFIDNDIDRSKSIGPELIEAIRRSKISVVLISKNYASSTWCLNELVEIIKCRKELDQIVMIVFYEVDPSDVKKQAGEFGNVFEKTCVGKAGEDVARWTEALEEVAKIAGYDSRSWNNEADMIEKVASDVSNMLNTATPSSGFDGLVGIESHITEMSSVLSLASDEVRMVGIWGPAGIGKTTIARTLFSIISNDFTHTAFVESTKRRYSDDTAFKLHLQEQLLSKTLDQKDLKIDHLGVAEARLKDKKVLVVLDDVEEAVQLQAMACKSQWFGCGSRIIITTKDIKVLKAHGINHVYHVDYPSWSEALEILCLSAFSQKRPYVGFEELTMEVVRLAGKLPLGLRVFGSYMRGMSKDEWIDALPRLRTSLDGNIEKVLRLSYDALCDKDKTLFLHIACFFKHEKAKDMLECLEESDLDVKHGLQVLTERSLVSINRVGYLMMHNLVQQMGKEIIRKEDINEPKRRRFLMDANDICDVLSDITVSGTVLGIDLDITAVKHELSIDEKAFEGISRLKFLRVYNHNKLILPRGLNNLPRKLRLLHWHNFPMRFLPCEFRAEFLVNLKMKNSHLEELWEGTPSPLRCLKRMDLSFSYNLRKVPDLSSATNLEALILTGCRNLEELPSSVKNLESLVELRLEWCPTPKDLSAKISLWKSPSQIQVFECSGLRVLRDVDTTGLTLSLSDAVINKMPSWIKLLSHLHTIALAKCYSLKVFPRVPNSIQELDLSETGIQEVPTWIKNLSRLTSLRMVGCKKLKIIPTNINMRSLSSLDLSHCTRLKTFPEISTRLERLNLENTGIEKVPLSITSWLYLVDLSMRGCKSLKVFSNVTDSIEVLDLCEGDEEDRSLRLDLNGCKNLVSLHQLPGSLICLDACNCELLETVDGFFYNPQVNLHFDNCLKLNEEARELIQTSASSLAVLPGGELPSYFQHQGTGSSLTIPFIKERDIPDYLRFKACVMLSSFSGTPRTFVVSWCIFDKRKTDPVGHGLCLFSKEKLGTDHLFTFEGSFSLEKDKDHGVAGELWLVFKIVNEQRMKGSWEWESVESDSQKLRIMRCGVRFLDVLGDMVGSSYQVEEKTREVKKENPFEKKKKRKRKKKLNPVPFKENDKDSEDLSDTDSSLGYNNSFLSIVPRPPLGIYYKGFL
;
A
#
# COMPACT_ATOMS: atom_id res chain seq x y z
N MET A 1 70.78 14.90 60.59
CA MET A 1 70.03 15.71 59.62
C MET A 1 69.26 14.73 58.79
N ASP A 2 67.94 14.73 58.97
CA ASP A 2 67.23 13.46 58.96
C ASP A 2 66.61 13.16 57.60
N SER A 3 66.75 11.91 57.17
CA SER A 3 66.36 11.41 55.85
C SER A 3 64.86 11.54 55.55
N SER A 4 64.02 11.69 56.58
CA SER A 4 62.61 12.04 56.47
C SER A 4 62.38 13.40 55.78
N SER A 5 63.21 14.41 56.08
CA SER A 5 63.09 15.74 55.46
C SER A 5 63.38 15.73 53.96
N LEU A 6 64.34 14.89 53.54
CA LEU A 6 64.75 14.77 52.14
C LEU A 6 63.67 14.10 51.29
N TYR A 7 62.99 13.07 51.82
CA TYR A 7 61.89 12.39 51.12
C TYR A 7 60.68 13.29 50.89
N VAL A 8 60.35 14.17 51.84
CA VAL A 8 59.27 15.17 51.66
C VAL A 8 59.67 16.23 50.63
N LEU A 9 60.92 16.71 50.65
CA LEU A 9 61.42 17.63 49.62
C LEU A 9 61.39 17.00 48.22
N VAL A 10 61.79 15.74 48.07
CA VAL A 10 61.77 15.01 46.80
C VAL A 10 60.33 14.75 46.31
N SER A 11 59.39 14.36 47.18
CA SER A 11 58.00 14.13 46.76
C SER A 11 57.29 15.43 46.36
N VAL A 12 57.52 16.53 47.08
CA VAL A 12 57.03 17.87 46.70
C VAL A 12 57.66 18.34 45.39
N ALA A 13 58.97 18.13 45.19
CA ALA A 13 59.65 18.47 43.94
C ALA A 13 59.11 17.69 42.75
N ILE A 14 58.85 16.38 42.89
CA ILE A 14 58.25 15.53 41.85
C ILE A 14 56.81 15.98 41.55
N GLY A 15 56.00 16.24 42.58
CA GLY A 15 54.64 16.77 42.41
C GLY A 15 54.63 18.11 41.66
N PHE A 16 55.54 19.02 42.03
CA PHE A 16 55.71 20.30 41.34
C PHE A 16 56.14 20.09 39.88
N PHE A 17 57.11 19.20 39.60
CA PHE A 17 57.54 18.87 38.25
C PHE A 17 56.42 18.28 37.38
N LEU A 18 55.57 17.42 37.94
CA LEU A 18 54.43 16.83 37.23
C LEU A 18 53.35 17.88 36.93
N THR A 19 53.07 18.81 37.85
CA THR A 19 52.16 19.93 37.56
C THR A 19 52.75 20.93 36.56
N LEU A 20 54.07 21.16 36.59
CA LEU A 20 54.77 21.98 35.60
C LEU A 20 54.76 21.32 34.22
N LEU A 21 54.99 20.00 34.12
CA LEU A 21 54.86 19.23 32.88
C LEU A 21 53.42 19.23 32.35
N GLY A 22 52.43 19.03 33.22
CA GLY A 22 51.01 19.07 32.84
C GLY A 22 50.59 20.45 32.30
N THR A 23 51.00 21.54 32.96
CA THR A 23 50.71 22.90 32.50
C THR A 23 51.50 23.28 31.25
N MET A 24 52.77 22.86 31.13
CA MET A 24 53.55 22.98 29.90
C MET A 24 52.92 22.23 28.73
N PHE A 25 52.42 21.01 28.96
CA PHE A 25 51.73 20.21 27.94
C PHE A 25 50.40 20.85 27.54
N LEU A 26 49.63 21.38 28.49
CA LEU A 26 48.35 22.06 28.21
C LEU A 26 48.56 23.41 27.50
N MET A 27 49.64 24.13 27.81
CA MET A 27 50.07 25.32 27.04
C MET A 27 50.60 24.93 25.65
N ALA A 28 51.36 23.86 25.51
CA ALA A 28 51.83 23.36 24.22
C ALA A 28 50.66 22.89 23.33
N TYR A 29 49.69 22.18 23.90
CA TYR A 29 48.46 21.74 23.21
C TYR A 29 47.59 22.93 22.78
N ARG A 30 47.38 23.91 23.66
CA ARG A 30 46.72 25.18 23.29
C ARG A 30 47.49 25.94 22.22
N ARG A 31 48.83 25.95 22.26
CA ARG A 31 49.68 26.62 21.27
C ARG A 31 49.73 25.88 19.93
N TYR A 32 49.62 24.55 19.93
CA TYR A 32 49.50 23.70 18.74
C TYR A 32 48.16 23.97 18.03
N ILE A 33 47.05 23.96 18.77
CA ILE A 33 45.73 24.35 18.24
C ILE A 33 45.78 25.80 17.74
N PHE A 34 46.37 26.74 18.50
CA PHE A 34 46.48 28.14 18.11
C PHE A 34 47.34 28.38 16.86
N LEU A 35 48.35 27.52 16.60
CA LEU A 35 49.16 27.57 15.38
C LEU A 35 48.38 27.03 14.18
N GLN A 36 47.68 25.88 14.30
CA GLN A 36 46.78 25.43 13.23
C GLN A 36 45.68 26.45 12.91
N THR A 37 45.10 27.13 13.91
CA THR A 37 44.13 28.20 13.66
C THR A 37 44.75 29.49 13.10
N LYS A 38 46.08 29.65 13.09
CA LYS A 38 46.74 30.81 12.47
C LYS A 38 47.08 30.57 11.01
N ASP A 39 47.63 29.41 10.66
CA ASP A 39 48.02 29.11 9.28
C ASP A 39 46.79 28.92 8.36
N LEU A 40 45.61 28.63 8.93
CA LEU A 40 44.33 28.64 8.20
C LEU A 40 43.72 30.04 7.96
N ILE A 41 44.30 31.12 8.52
CA ILE A 41 43.75 32.50 8.45
C ILE A 41 44.58 33.42 7.52
N ALA A 42 45.75 32.99 7.07
CA ALA A 42 46.70 33.84 6.34
C ALA A 42 46.53 33.88 4.79
N TYR A 43 45.66 33.04 4.20
CA TYR A 43 45.51 32.93 2.74
C TYR A 43 44.04 32.89 2.26
N SER A 44 43.29 33.99 2.34
CA SER A 44 42.16 34.28 1.41
C SER A 44 41.56 35.69 1.52
N LEU A 45 42.06 36.60 0.68
CA LEU A 45 41.38 37.79 0.14
C LEU A 45 41.85 37.86 -1.33
N SER A 46 41.04 37.91 -2.39
CA SER A 46 39.59 38.10 -2.61
C SER A 46 39.23 37.40 -3.96
N PRO A 47 37.98 37.44 -4.53
CA PRO A 47 36.72 37.99 -4.04
C PRO A 47 35.57 36.94 -3.94
N SER A 48 34.43 37.38 -3.42
CA SER A 48 33.25 36.54 -3.14
C SER A 48 32.35 36.28 -4.35
N SER A 49 31.82 35.06 -4.44
CA SER A 49 30.57 34.72 -5.15
C SER A 49 29.54 34.17 -4.13
N LEU A 50 28.26 34.06 -4.51
CA LEU A 50 27.12 34.09 -3.57
C LEU A 50 27.11 32.95 -2.52
N PRO A 51 26.66 33.23 -1.27
CA PRO A 51 26.49 32.21 -0.24
C PRO A 51 25.16 31.45 -0.39
N SER A 52 25.19 30.14 -0.20
CA SER A 52 23.99 29.29 -0.04
C SER A 52 23.41 29.39 1.38
N SER A 53 22.21 28.85 1.57
CA SER A 53 21.34 29.14 2.72
C SER A 53 21.80 28.53 4.05
N LEU A 54 22.59 29.30 4.82
CA LEU A 54 22.65 29.15 6.27
C LEU A 54 21.29 29.45 6.91
N SER A 55 20.91 28.68 7.93
CA SER A 55 19.73 28.96 8.75
C SER A 55 19.92 30.27 9.54
N ARG A 56 19.45 31.38 8.98
CA ARG A 56 19.55 32.72 9.60
C ARG A 56 18.78 32.73 10.93
N ASN A 57 19.50 32.87 12.05
CA ASN A 57 18.93 32.95 13.40
C ASN A 57 18.27 34.32 13.64
N TRP A 58 17.08 34.51 13.08
CA TRP A 58 16.19 35.64 13.38
C TRP A 58 15.79 35.59 14.86
N ARG A 59 15.95 36.70 15.58
CA ARG A 59 15.61 36.83 17.01
C ARG A 59 14.17 37.34 17.22
N HIS A 60 13.65 38.08 16.24
CA HIS A 60 12.30 38.61 16.20
C HIS A 60 11.71 38.30 14.82
N GLN A 61 10.39 38.10 14.72
CA GLN A 61 9.76 37.88 13.43
C GLN A 61 9.57 39.21 12.68
N VAL A 62 9.16 40.26 13.40
CA VAL A 62 8.84 41.58 12.83
C VAL A 62 9.52 42.71 13.61
N PHE A 63 10.17 43.64 12.90
CA PHE A 63 10.63 44.92 13.46
C PHE A 63 9.67 46.07 13.05
N PRO A 64 9.10 46.82 14.00
CA PRO A 64 8.33 48.02 13.70
C PRO A 64 9.23 49.27 13.71
N SER A 65 9.27 50.04 12.61
CA SER A 65 9.89 51.38 12.60
C SER A 65 8.80 52.45 12.41
N PHE A 66 8.73 53.42 13.31
CA PHE A 66 7.57 54.31 13.45
C PHE A 66 7.89 55.57 14.25
N ARG A 67 7.11 56.66 14.05
CA ARG A 67 7.19 57.83 14.93
C ARG A 67 6.43 57.58 16.24
N GLY A 68 7.18 57.51 17.35
CA GLY A 68 6.63 57.17 18.66
C GLY A 68 5.56 58.14 19.21
N GLU A 69 5.57 59.41 18.80
CA GLU A 69 4.56 60.40 19.20
C GLU A 69 3.24 60.26 18.44
N ASP A 70 3.28 59.85 17.16
CA ASP A 70 2.11 59.81 16.30
C ASP A 70 1.28 58.53 16.52
N VAL A 71 1.90 57.35 16.42
CA VAL A 71 1.16 56.06 16.29
C VAL A 71 1.24 55.12 17.49
N ARG A 72 2.15 55.33 18.46
CA ARG A 72 2.44 54.35 19.53
C ARG A 72 1.24 53.99 20.40
N ARG A 73 0.35 54.97 20.68
CA ARG A 73 -0.82 54.81 21.56
C ARG A 73 -2.13 54.50 20.82
N GLY A 74 -2.13 54.65 19.49
CA GLY A 74 -3.28 54.36 18.63
C GLY A 74 -2.97 53.15 17.75
N PHE A 75 -2.90 53.39 16.45
CA PHE A 75 -2.70 52.40 15.39
C PHE A 75 -1.69 51.27 15.71
N LEU A 76 -0.49 51.59 16.22
CA LEU A 76 0.52 50.57 16.51
C LEU A 76 0.11 49.63 17.65
N SER A 77 -0.61 50.13 18.65
CA SER A 77 -1.10 49.30 19.77
C SER A 77 -2.18 48.29 19.33
N HIS A 78 -2.96 48.66 18.32
CA HIS A 78 -3.93 47.78 17.68
C HIS A 78 -3.24 46.75 16.77
N ILE A 79 -2.22 47.14 16.00
CA ILE A 79 -1.34 46.22 15.26
C ILE A 79 -0.68 45.21 16.21
N HIS A 80 -0.12 45.66 17.33
CA HIS A 80 0.55 44.78 18.30
C HIS A 80 -0.39 43.66 18.77
N LYS A 81 -1.60 44.04 19.18
CA LYS A 81 -2.63 43.11 19.66
C LYS A 81 -3.08 42.12 18.59
N GLU A 82 -3.13 42.54 17.32
CA GLU A 82 -3.53 41.66 16.21
C GLU A 82 -2.39 40.74 15.75
N PHE A 83 -1.13 41.20 15.84
CA PHE A 83 0.04 40.34 15.71
C PHE A 83 0.09 39.29 16.83
N GLU A 84 -0.13 39.66 18.10
CA GLU A 84 -0.21 38.71 19.23
C GLU A 84 -1.27 37.63 19.00
N ARG A 85 -2.47 38.03 18.55
CA ARG A 85 -3.57 37.11 18.19
C ARG A 85 -3.18 36.11 17.10
N LYS A 86 -2.45 36.56 16.07
CA LYS A 86 -1.96 35.72 14.96
C LYS A 86 -0.62 35.04 15.28
N GLY A 87 -0.15 35.08 16.53
CA GLY A 87 1.07 34.40 17.00
C GLY A 87 2.39 35.03 16.54
N ILE A 88 2.37 36.29 16.09
CA ILE A 88 3.49 36.99 15.49
C ILE A 88 4.31 37.73 16.55
N THR A 89 5.62 37.47 16.62
CA THR A 89 6.52 38.11 17.60
C THR A 89 7.15 39.40 17.06
N LEU A 90 6.60 40.53 17.53
CA LEU A 90 7.13 41.87 17.27
C LEU A 90 8.35 42.17 18.16
N PHE A 91 9.29 42.97 17.67
CA PHE A 91 10.27 43.65 18.52
C PHE A 91 9.61 44.82 19.28
N ILE A 92 9.77 44.85 20.61
CA ILE A 92 9.25 45.91 21.48
C ILE A 92 10.43 46.73 22.00
N ASP A 93 10.47 48.02 21.67
CA ASP A 93 11.57 48.92 22.05
C ASP A 93 11.62 49.21 23.56
N ASN A 94 10.49 49.09 24.25
CA ASN A 94 10.41 49.23 25.71
C ASN A 94 11.13 48.09 26.47
N ASP A 95 11.40 46.96 25.81
CA ASP A 95 11.93 45.73 26.43
C ASP A 95 13.47 45.63 26.32
N ILE A 96 14.15 46.69 25.86
CA ILE A 96 15.61 46.79 25.85
C ILE A 96 16.15 46.82 27.29
N ASP A 97 17.15 45.97 27.60
CA ASP A 97 17.71 45.85 28.95
C ASP A 97 18.18 47.20 29.52
N ARG A 98 17.74 47.52 30.75
CA ARG A 98 18.06 48.78 31.46
C ARG A 98 19.51 48.87 31.94
N SER A 99 20.41 49.05 30.98
CA SER A 99 21.82 49.47 31.14
C SER A 99 22.55 49.62 29.80
N LYS A 100 21.95 49.15 28.70
CA LYS A 100 22.55 49.15 27.35
C LYS A 100 22.39 50.48 26.62
N SER A 101 23.17 50.67 25.56
CA SER A 101 22.94 51.75 24.61
C SER A 101 21.76 51.40 23.71
N ILE A 102 20.90 52.36 23.38
CA ILE A 102 19.70 52.09 22.57
C ILE A 102 20.06 51.93 21.08
N GLY A 103 21.16 52.54 20.63
CA GLY A 103 21.59 52.57 19.22
C GLY A 103 22.03 51.23 18.63
N PRO A 104 23.08 50.59 19.16
CA PRO A 104 23.61 49.33 18.60
C PRO A 104 22.58 48.19 18.71
N GLU A 105 21.85 48.15 19.82
CA GLU A 105 20.79 47.18 20.10
C GLU A 105 19.60 47.30 19.13
N LEU A 106 19.19 48.52 18.72
CA LEU A 106 18.19 48.70 17.65
C LEU A 106 18.72 48.25 16.28
N ILE A 107 19.97 48.56 15.94
CA ILE A 107 20.60 48.10 14.68
C ILE A 107 20.71 46.57 14.64
N GLU A 108 21.02 45.93 15.78
CA GLU A 108 21.01 44.47 15.89
C GLU A 108 19.59 43.89 15.81
N ALA A 109 18.58 44.55 16.40
CA ALA A 109 17.19 44.14 16.30
C ALA A 109 16.68 44.19 14.85
N ILE A 110 17.00 45.25 14.10
CA ILE A 110 16.70 45.38 12.66
C ILE A 110 17.35 44.22 11.90
N ARG A 111 18.68 44.03 12.03
CA ARG A 111 19.42 42.97 11.32
C ARG A 111 18.99 41.55 11.68
N ARG A 112 18.44 41.33 12.88
CA ARG A 112 17.94 40.03 13.36
C ARG A 112 16.42 39.85 13.22
N SER A 113 15.74 40.71 12.46
CA SER A 113 14.30 40.58 12.18
C SER A 113 14.02 40.07 10.77
N LYS A 114 13.06 39.16 10.61
CA LYS A 114 12.74 38.54 9.31
C LYS A 114 11.94 39.48 8.39
N ILE A 115 11.07 40.30 8.98
CA ILE A 115 10.26 41.32 8.30
C ILE A 115 10.46 42.67 9.01
N SER A 116 10.51 43.77 8.26
CA SER A 116 10.44 45.14 8.79
C SER A 116 9.15 45.81 8.33
N VAL A 117 8.35 46.31 9.27
CA VAL A 117 7.12 47.07 9.01
C VAL A 117 7.39 48.54 9.29
N VAL A 118 7.39 49.35 8.23
CA VAL A 118 7.68 50.79 8.28
C VAL A 118 6.37 51.57 8.29
N LEU A 119 6.10 52.25 9.39
CA LEU A 119 4.90 53.06 9.63
C LEU A 119 5.24 54.53 9.43
N ILE A 120 5.09 55.00 8.19
CA ILE A 120 5.43 56.37 7.81
C ILE A 120 4.24 57.28 8.09
N SER A 121 4.40 58.14 9.09
CA SER A 121 3.46 59.19 9.47
C SER A 121 3.94 60.58 9.02
N LYS A 122 3.08 61.60 9.09
CA LYS A 122 3.43 62.99 8.78
C LYS A 122 4.69 63.49 9.49
N ASN A 123 4.89 63.12 10.77
CA ASN A 123 6.05 63.56 11.55
C ASN A 123 7.20 62.53 11.57
N TYR A 124 7.16 61.45 10.77
CA TYR A 124 8.24 60.45 10.75
C TYR A 124 9.62 61.06 10.49
N ALA A 125 9.69 62.00 9.53
CA ALA A 125 10.90 62.72 9.18
C ALA A 125 11.44 63.67 10.27
N SER A 126 10.70 63.92 11.36
CA SER A 126 11.16 64.76 12.48
C SER A 126 12.24 64.09 13.35
N SER A 127 12.44 62.77 13.17
CA SER A 127 13.25 61.96 14.06
C SER A 127 14.45 61.36 13.34
N THR A 128 15.64 61.78 13.73
CA THR A 128 16.89 61.17 13.24
C THR A 128 17.02 59.69 13.64
N TRP A 129 16.27 59.22 14.64
CA TRP A 129 16.16 57.79 14.95
C TRP A 129 15.38 57.05 13.85
N CYS A 130 14.13 57.44 13.58
CA CYS A 130 13.30 56.84 12.54
C CYS A 130 13.96 56.91 11.14
N LEU A 131 14.72 57.97 10.84
CA LEU A 131 15.49 58.09 9.59
C LEU A 131 16.74 57.17 9.55
N ASN A 132 17.44 56.97 10.67
CA ASN A 132 18.58 56.04 10.73
C ASN A 132 18.14 54.58 10.74
N GLU A 133 17.03 54.25 11.42
CA GLU A 133 16.36 52.95 11.31
C GLU A 133 15.97 52.67 9.86
N LEU A 134 15.38 53.64 9.16
CA LEU A 134 14.99 53.51 7.75
C LEU A 134 16.20 53.22 6.83
N VAL A 135 17.31 53.92 7.02
CA VAL A 135 18.57 53.66 6.28
C VAL A 135 19.05 52.23 6.53
N GLU A 136 19.05 51.75 7.77
CA GLU A 136 19.50 50.40 8.11
C GLU A 136 18.51 49.32 7.61
N ILE A 137 17.19 49.59 7.58
CA ILE A 137 16.17 48.70 7.01
C ILE A 137 16.33 48.60 5.48
N ILE A 138 16.51 49.73 4.78
CA ILE A 138 16.77 49.72 3.33
C ILE A 138 18.10 49.03 3.01
N LYS A 139 19.11 49.17 3.88
CA LYS A 139 20.36 48.41 3.79
C LYS A 139 20.13 46.90 3.99
N CYS A 140 19.42 46.49 5.03
CA CYS A 140 19.07 45.08 5.30
C CYS A 140 18.22 44.47 4.17
N ARG A 141 17.37 45.27 3.50
CA ARG A 141 16.65 44.85 2.30
C ARG A 141 17.58 44.61 1.11
N LYS A 142 18.60 45.46 0.91
CA LYS A 142 19.59 45.36 -0.18
C LYS A 142 20.68 44.29 0.07
N GLU A 143 21.04 44.02 1.32
CA GLU A 143 22.15 43.12 1.70
C GLU A 143 21.72 41.75 2.27
N LEU A 144 20.53 41.65 2.87
CA LEU A 144 20.07 40.47 3.61
C LEU A 144 18.70 39.96 3.13
N ASP A 145 18.18 40.45 2.01
CA ASP A 145 16.84 40.10 1.47
C ASP A 145 15.69 40.29 2.48
N GLN A 146 15.84 41.22 3.43
CA GLN A 146 14.82 41.46 4.46
C GLN A 146 13.53 41.93 3.80
N ILE A 147 12.41 41.28 4.14
CA ILE A 147 11.09 41.67 3.64
C ILE A 147 10.71 43.00 4.30
N VAL A 148 10.38 44.02 3.50
CA VAL A 148 9.94 45.33 3.99
C VAL A 148 8.51 45.60 3.53
N MET A 149 7.62 45.82 4.49
CA MET A 149 6.23 46.25 4.27
C MET A 149 6.08 47.69 4.75
N ILE A 150 5.27 48.50 4.04
CA ILE A 150 5.02 49.90 4.40
C ILE A 150 3.54 50.11 4.70
N VAL A 151 3.28 50.94 5.71
CA VAL A 151 1.99 51.61 5.92
C VAL A 151 2.23 53.12 5.87
N PHE A 152 1.62 53.79 4.90
CA PHE A 152 1.56 55.24 4.80
C PHE A 152 0.35 55.73 5.61
N TYR A 153 0.63 56.24 6.80
CA TYR A 153 -0.36 56.66 7.79
C TYR A 153 -0.57 58.18 7.70
N GLU A 154 -1.74 58.61 7.22
CA GLU A 154 -2.13 60.02 6.99
C GLU A 154 -1.16 60.85 6.13
N VAL A 155 -0.34 60.21 5.29
CA VAL A 155 0.69 60.85 4.46
C VAL A 155 0.63 60.35 3.01
N ASP A 156 0.96 61.20 2.04
CA ASP A 156 1.02 60.79 0.64
C ASP A 156 2.38 60.13 0.30
N PRO A 157 2.40 58.94 -0.34
CA PRO A 157 3.65 58.33 -0.83
C PRO A 157 4.46 59.26 -1.75
N SER A 158 3.80 60.16 -2.48
CA SER A 158 4.43 61.15 -3.36
C SER A 158 5.20 62.21 -2.58
N ASP A 159 4.69 62.62 -1.42
CA ASP A 159 5.31 63.62 -0.55
C ASP A 159 6.49 63.01 0.22
N VAL A 160 6.38 61.74 0.62
CA VAL A 160 7.52 60.98 1.17
C VAL A 160 8.62 60.82 0.12
N LYS A 161 8.27 60.48 -1.12
CA LYS A 161 9.21 60.26 -2.23
C LYS A 161 9.94 61.53 -2.68
N LYS A 162 9.26 62.67 -2.69
CA LYS A 162 9.81 63.97 -3.15
C LYS A 162 10.32 64.85 -2.00
N GLN A 163 10.16 64.38 -0.75
CA GLN A 163 10.33 65.17 0.48
C GLN A 163 9.61 66.53 0.36
N ALA A 164 8.32 66.46 0.00
CA ALA A 164 7.46 67.61 -0.31
C ALA A 164 6.28 67.71 0.67
N GLY A 165 5.47 68.77 0.54
CA GLY A 165 4.29 68.99 1.38
C GLY A 165 4.64 69.19 2.86
N GLU A 166 3.71 68.80 3.75
CA GLU A 166 3.92 68.88 5.20
C GLU A 166 5.11 68.00 5.66
N PHE A 167 5.26 66.82 5.05
CA PHE A 167 6.35 65.88 5.34
C PHE A 167 7.73 66.47 4.99
N GLY A 168 7.85 67.11 3.82
CA GLY A 168 9.04 67.83 3.38
C GLY A 168 9.43 68.96 4.31
N ASN A 169 8.47 69.78 4.72
CA ASN A 169 8.66 70.88 5.68
C ASN A 169 9.14 70.39 7.07
N VAL A 170 8.93 69.12 7.41
CA VAL A 170 9.43 68.48 8.64
C VAL A 170 10.83 67.87 8.42
N PHE A 171 11.07 67.27 7.25
CA PHE A 171 12.38 66.75 6.85
C PHE A 171 13.43 67.87 6.77
N GLU A 172 13.15 68.96 6.06
CA GLU A 172 14.06 70.09 5.89
C GLU A 172 14.55 70.65 7.23
N LYS A 173 13.63 70.87 8.18
CA LYS A 173 13.94 71.32 9.56
C LYS A 173 14.86 70.35 10.31
N THR A 174 14.78 69.05 10.01
CA THR A 174 15.58 68.00 10.64
C THR A 174 16.97 67.87 10.01
N CYS A 175 17.12 68.28 8.75
CA CYS A 175 18.39 68.41 8.04
C CYS A 175 19.21 69.64 8.45
N VAL A 176 18.60 70.66 9.05
CA VAL A 176 19.33 71.85 9.53
C VAL A 176 20.42 71.47 10.53
N GLY A 177 21.67 71.82 10.21
CA GLY A 177 22.83 71.53 11.07
C GLY A 177 23.31 70.07 11.03
N LYS A 178 22.94 69.29 10.00
CA LYS A 178 23.43 67.92 9.78
C LYS A 178 24.52 67.88 8.71
N ALA A 179 25.30 66.80 8.70
CA ALA A 179 26.28 66.56 7.64
C ALA A 179 25.58 66.24 6.31
N GLY A 180 26.14 66.71 5.18
CA GLY A 180 25.56 66.46 3.86
C GLY A 180 25.43 64.97 3.52
N GLU A 181 26.33 64.14 4.04
CA GLU A 181 26.30 62.68 3.88
C GLU A 181 25.13 62.01 4.62
N ASP A 182 24.78 62.48 5.83
CA ASP A 182 23.60 61.99 6.56
C ASP A 182 22.31 62.39 5.83
N VAL A 183 22.22 63.64 5.37
CA VAL A 183 21.06 64.13 4.61
C VAL A 183 20.88 63.34 3.31
N ALA A 184 21.96 63.14 2.54
CA ALA A 184 21.92 62.35 1.31
C ALA A 184 21.44 60.90 1.56
N ARG A 185 21.95 60.24 2.62
CA ARG A 185 21.53 58.90 3.03
C ARG A 185 20.05 58.83 3.42
N TRP A 186 19.56 59.81 4.17
CA TRP A 186 18.13 59.86 4.54
C TRP A 186 17.22 60.11 3.32
N THR A 187 17.64 60.99 2.40
CA THR A 187 16.91 61.22 1.13
C THR A 187 16.85 59.95 0.28
N GLU A 188 17.98 59.23 0.09
CA GLU A 188 17.97 57.95 -0.65
C GLU A 188 17.03 56.94 0.01
N ALA A 189 17.08 56.79 1.33
CA ALA A 189 16.23 55.83 2.04
C ALA A 189 14.72 56.18 1.94
N LEU A 190 14.36 57.47 2.00
CA LEU A 190 12.99 57.94 1.81
C LEU A 190 12.50 57.75 0.36
N GLU A 191 13.35 58.03 -0.62
CA GLU A 191 13.06 57.72 -2.02
C GLU A 191 12.86 56.23 -2.27
N GLU A 192 13.76 55.38 -1.75
CA GLU A 192 13.75 53.93 -1.95
C GLU A 192 12.57 53.25 -1.25
N VAL A 193 12.21 53.70 -0.04
CA VAL A 193 11.04 53.15 0.66
C VAL A 193 9.76 53.58 -0.05
N ALA A 194 9.64 54.83 -0.51
CA ALA A 194 8.47 55.30 -1.26
C ALA A 194 8.31 54.70 -2.68
N LYS A 195 9.23 53.81 -3.11
CA LYS A 195 9.09 52.97 -4.32
C LYS A 195 8.49 51.59 -4.03
N ILE A 196 8.35 51.18 -2.77
CA ILE A 196 7.72 49.90 -2.39
C ILE A 196 6.20 50.06 -2.34
N ALA A 197 5.46 49.10 -2.91
CA ALA A 197 4.01 49.03 -2.74
C ALA A 197 3.65 48.78 -1.26
N GLY A 198 2.76 49.61 -0.71
CA GLY A 198 2.37 49.57 0.70
C GLY A 198 0.94 50.05 0.90
N TYR A 199 0.48 50.00 2.15
CA TYR A 199 -0.88 50.34 2.54
C TYR A 199 -1.03 51.85 2.74
N ASP A 200 -1.85 52.52 1.93
CA ASP A 200 -2.24 53.91 2.15
C ASP A 200 -3.52 53.96 3.00
N SER A 201 -3.37 54.39 4.26
CA SER A 201 -4.48 54.57 5.22
C SER A 201 -5.67 55.35 4.65
N ARG A 202 -5.43 56.32 3.77
CA ARG A 202 -6.45 57.19 3.17
C ARG A 202 -7.35 56.46 2.16
N SER A 203 -6.98 55.24 1.78
CA SER A 203 -7.76 54.36 0.89
C SER A 203 -8.69 53.37 1.62
N TRP A 204 -8.65 53.34 2.97
CA TRP A 204 -9.46 52.43 3.79
C TRP A 204 -10.61 53.15 4.49
N ASN A 205 -11.77 52.48 4.58
CA ASN A 205 -12.96 53.04 5.23
C ASN A 205 -12.87 53.02 6.77
N ASN A 206 -12.01 52.18 7.34
CA ASN A 206 -11.69 52.13 8.76
C ASN A 206 -10.30 51.50 8.97
N GLU A 207 -9.70 51.73 10.14
CA GLU A 207 -8.38 51.17 10.47
C GLU A 207 -8.40 49.68 10.79
N ALA A 208 -9.50 49.15 11.31
CA ALA A 208 -9.56 47.76 11.78
C ALA A 208 -9.38 46.76 10.63
N ASP A 209 -10.08 46.97 9.51
CA ASP A 209 -9.94 46.14 8.30
C ASP A 209 -8.52 46.22 7.74
N MET A 210 -7.89 47.42 7.78
CA MET A 210 -6.50 47.60 7.34
C MET A 210 -5.51 46.89 8.27
N ILE A 211 -5.73 46.94 9.58
CA ILE A 211 -4.92 46.24 10.58
C ILE A 211 -5.06 44.72 10.44
N GLU A 212 -6.27 44.21 10.29
CA GLU A 212 -6.50 42.78 10.05
C GLU A 212 -5.84 42.32 8.74
N LYS A 213 -5.93 43.13 7.67
CA LYS A 213 -5.28 42.84 6.39
C LYS A 213 -3.75 42.86 6.51
N VAL A 214 -3.16 43.88 7.13
CA VAL A 214 -1.70 43.96 7.40
C VAL A 214 -1.25 42.78 8.24
N ALA A 215 -1.95 42.45 9.33
CA ALA A 215 -1.61 41.34 10.21
C ALA A 215 -1.72 39.97 9.51
N SER A 216 -2.71 39.81 8.64
CA SER A 216 -2.88 38.59 7.85
C SER A 216 -1.83 38.46 6.73
N ASP A 217 -1.44 39.55 6.08
CA ASP A 217 -0.38 39.52 5.06
C ASP A 217 1.00 39.30 5.67
N VAL A 218 1.30 39.89 6.82
CA VAL A 218 2.54 39.59 7.57
C VAL A 218 2.55 38.12 8.00
N SER A 219 1.42 37.57 8.49
CA SER A 219 1.29 36.13 8.79
C SER A 219 1.57 35.27 7.54
N ASN A 220 0.96 35.60 6.42
CA ASN A 220 1.16 34.89 5.15
C ASN A 220 2.60 34.99 4.63
N MET A 221 3.28 36.14 4.78
CA MET A 221 4.70 36.29 4.44
C MET A 221 5.62 35.50 5.37
N LEU A 222 5.27 35.37 6.66
CA LEU A 222 5.99 34.49 7.57
C LEU A 222 5.79 33.01 7.20
N ASN A 223 4.58 32.63 6.78
CA ASN A 223 4.23 31.27 6.36
C ASN A 223 4.93 30.88 5.05
N THR A 224 4.85 31.69 3.99
CA THR A 224 5.51 31.38 2.69
C THR A 224 7.03 31.34 2.82
N ALA A 225 7.62 32.15 3.70
CA ALA A 225 9.04 32.14 4.01
C ALA A 225 9.46 31.07 5.04
N THR A 226 8.60 30.10 5.38
CA THR A 226 8.89 29.02 6.34
C THR A 226 8.45 27.67 5.75
N PRO A 227 9.37 26.77 5.40
CA PRO A 227 9.02 25.44 4.88
C PRO A 227 8.12 24.68 5.85
N SER A 228 7.06 24.06 5.32
CA SER A 228 6.04 23.34 6.09
C SER A 228 6.51 21.94 6.52
N SER A 229 7.58 21.89 7.32
CA SER A 229 8.23 20.67 7.82
C SER A 229 7.35 19.75 8.69
N GLY A 230 6.11 20.15 8.99
CA GLY A 230 5.12 19.32 9.69
C GLY A 230 4.51 18.19 8.86
N PHE A 231 4.68 18.20 7.53
CA PHE A 231 4.13 17.17 6.62
C PHE A 231 5.20 16.36 5.88
N ASP A 232 6.47 16.82 5.87
CA ASP A 232 7.60 16.05 5.35
C ASP A 232 7.73 14.72 6.11
N GLY A 233 7.48 13.61 5.42
CA GLY A 233 7.47 12.26 5.99
C GLY A 233 6.09 11.68 6.31
N LEU A 234 5.00 12.35 5.95
CA LEU A 234 3.73 11.67 5.69
C LEU A 234 3.75 10.97 4.32
N VAL A 235 2.92 9.95 4.17
CA VAL A 235 2.84 9.08 2.97
C VAL A 235 1.38 8.74 2.74
N GLY A 236 0.89 8.85 1.51
CA GLY A 236 -0.49 8.49 1.16
C GLY A 236 -1.55 9.37 1.82
N ILE A 237 -1.20 10.61 2.21
CA ILE A 237 -2.13 11.49 2.92
C ILE A 237 -3.04 12.25 1.94
N GLU A 238 -2.56 12.44 0.71
CA GLU A 238 -3.18 13.17 -0.38
C GLU A 238 -4.48 12.52 -0.86
N SER A 239 -4.52 11.18 -0.93
CA SER A 239 -5.73 10.40 -1.23
C SER A 239 -6.78 10.58 -0.14
N HIS A 240 -6.41 10.36 1.12
CA HIS A 240 -7.28 10.57 2.28
C HIS A 240 -7.83 12.02 2.35
N ILE A 241 -7.02 13.03 2.03
CA ILE A 241 -7.45 14.44 1.99
C ILE A 241 -8.45 14.68 0.84
N THR A 242 -8.18 14.13 -0.35
CA THR A 242 -9.05 14.29 -1.54
C THR A 242 -10.42 13.67 -1.29
N GLU A 243 -10.45 12.44 -0.76
CA GLU A 243 -11.66 11.71 -0.43
C GLU A 243 -12.45 12.41 0.70
N MET A 244 -11.79 12.78 1.80
CA MET A 244 -12.42 13.56 2.88
C MET A 244 -12.95 14.92 2.41
N SER A 245 -12.29 15.58 1.45
CA SER A 245 -12.77 16.85 0.90
C SER A 245 -14.08 16.67 0.11
N SER A 246 -14.22 15.56 -0.61
CA SER A 246 -15.49 15.15 -1.23
C SER A 246 -16.57 14.88 -0.17
N VAL A 247 -16.27 14.06 0.84
CA VAL A 247 -17.20 13.72 1.93
C VAL A 247 -17.60 14.93 2.78
N LEU A 248 -16.74 15.95 2.89
CA LEU A 248 -17.08 17.24 3.49
C LEU A 248 -17.90 18.15 2.57
N SER A 249 -17.73 18.05 1.25
CA SER A 249 -18.40 18.88 0.23
C SER A 249 -18.41 20.37 0.61
N LEU A 250 -17.23 20.99 0.67
CA LEU A 250 -17.01 22.34 1.23
C LEU A 250 -17.86 23.45 0.58
N ALA A 251 -18.33 23.26 -0.65
CA ALA A 251 -19.19 24.19 -1.38
C ALA A 251 -20.68 24.16 -0.96
N SER A 252 -21.08 23.34 0.01
CA SER A 252 -22.47 23.26 0.51
C SER A 252 -22.69 24.14 1.75
N ASP A 253 -23.76 24.94 1.76
CA ASP A 253 -24.17 25.77 2.90
C ASP A 253 -24.80 25.00 4.06
N GLU A 254 -24.95 23.67 3.96
CA GLU A 254 -25.45 22.85 5.07
C GLU A 254 -24.43 22.74 6.22
N VAL A 255 -24.92 22.32 7.40
CA VAL A 255 -24.05 21.89 8.51
C VAL A 255 -23.82 20.40 8.41
N ARG A 256 -22.61 19.98 7.99
CA ARG A 256 -22.28 18.55 7.81
C ARG A 256 -21.41 18.03 8.97
N MET A 257 -21.87 16.92 9.57
CA MET A 257 -21.10 16.11 10.51
C MET A 257 -20.52 14.90 9.77
N VAL A 258 -19.21 14.65 9.91
CA VAL A 258 -18.49 13.54 9.28
C VAL A 258 -17.71 12.76 10.34
N GLY A 259 -17.92 11.45 10.43
CA GLY A 259 -17.16 10.57 11.29
C GLY A 259 -15.97 9.94 10.56
N ILE A 260 -14.78 9.97 11.16
CA ILE A 260 -13.60 9.21 10.72
C ILE A 260 -13.46 8.00 11.63
N TRP A 261 -13.65 6.81 11.08
CA TRP A 261 -13.65 5.52 11.79
C TRP A 261 -12.54 4.59 11.28
N GLY A 262 -12.14 3.62 12.09
CA GLY A 262 -11.08 2.65 11.78
C GLY A 262 -10.25 2.26 13.01
N PRO A 263 -9.27 1.36 12.86
CA PRO A 263 -8.52 0.77 13.99
C PRO A 263 -7.65 1.78 14.78
N ALA A 264 -7.19 1.35 15.95
CA ALA A 264 -6.23 2.11 16.76
C ALA A 264 -4.84 2.15 16.08
N GLY A 265 -4.22 3.33 16.02
CA GLY A 265 -2.91 3.50 15.36
C GLY A 265 -2.92 3.61 13.83
N ILE A 266 -4.10 3.66 13.19
CA ILE A 266 -4.21 3.72 11.71
C ILE A 266 -3.84 5.09 11.12
N GLY A 267 -4.01 6.19 11.88
CA GLY A 267 -3.70 7.54 11.41
C GLY A 267 -4.86 8.56 11.43
N LYS A 268 -6.05 8.20 11.96
CA LYS A 268 -7.24 9.10 12.01
C LYS A 268 -6.93 10.53 12.48
N THR A 269 -6.25 10.67 13.62
CA THR A 269 -5.80 11.96 14.18
C THR A 269 -4.87 12.72 13.23
N THR A 270 -4.01 12.02 12.49
CA THR A 270 -3.12 12.62 11.48
C THR A 270 -3.93 13.15 10.32
N ILE A 271 -4.82 12.34 9.74
CA ILE A 271 -5.72 12.74 8.63
C ILE A 271 -6.56 13.96 9.04
N ALA A 272 -7.21 13.90 10.20
CA ALA A 272 -8.03 15.00 10.72
C ALA A 272 -7.21 16.29 10.96
N ARG A 273 -5.94 16.17 11.39
CA ARG A 273 -5.06 17.31 11.66
C ARG A 273 -4.51 17.94 10.39
N THR A 274 -4.04 17.15 9.43
CA THR A 274 -3.57 17.66 8.13
C THR A 274 -4.71 18.30 7.34
N LEU A 275 -5.90 17.68 7.35
CA LEU A 275 -7.11 18.24 6.76
C LEU A 275 -7.51 19.57 7.42
N PHE A 276 -7.51 19.62 8.77
CA PHE A 276 -7.79 20.85 9.52
C PHE A 276 -6.85 22.00 9.14
N SER A 277 -5.53 21.76 9.05
CA SER A 277 -4.55 22.78 8.66
C SER A 277 -4.65 23.25 7.20
N ILE A 278 -5.29 22.48 6.31
CA ILE A 278 -5.51 22.89 4.92
C ILE A 278 -6.77 23.77 4.83
N ILE A 279 -7.88 23.33 5.44
CA ILE A 279 -9.19 23.95 5.24
C ILE A 279 -9.56 25.00 6.31
N SER A 280 -8.76 25.18 7.38
CA SER A 280 -9.07 26.10 8.49
C SER A 280 -9.36 27.54 8.05
N ASN A 281 -8.69 28.00 7.00
CA ASN A 281 -8.76 29.38 6.53
C ASN A 281 -10.11 29.73 5.87
N ASP A 282 -10.91 28.73 5.49
CA ASP A 282 -12.24 28.92 4.89
C ASP A 282 -13.35 29.16 5.93
N PHE A 283 -13.03 29.17 7.23
CA PHE A 283 -13.99 29.19 8.34
C PHE A 283 -13.72 30.34 9.31
N THR A 284 -14.80 30.98 9.78
CA THR A 284 -14.71 32.16 10.66
C THR A 284 -14.20 31.84 12.07
N HIS A 285 -14.38 30.59 12.51
CA HIS A 285 -13.98 30.10 13.83
C HIS A 285 -13.56 28.64 13.68
N THR A 286 -12.45 28.23 14.31
CA THR A 286 -11.95 26.85 14.20
C THR A 286 -11.56 26.29 15.58
N ALA A 287 -11.68 24.96 15.76
CA ALA A 287 -11.26 24.30 16.97
C ALA A 287 -10.83 22.85 16.73
N PHE A 288 -9.68 22.46 17.29
CA PHE A 288 -9.25 21.07 17.41
C PHE A 288 -9.35 20.66 18.89
N VAL A 289 -10.34 19.82 19.23
CA VAL A 289 -10.64 19.36 20.59
C VAL A 289 -10.26 17.89 20.71
N GLU A 290 -9.33 17.58 21.62
CA GLU A 290 -8.99 16.21 21.99
C GLU A 290 -9.98 15.75 23.06
N SER A 291 -10.69 14.63 22.84
CA SER A 291 -11.80 14.24 23.68
C SER A 291 -11.32 13.67 25.02
N THR A 292 -11.31 14.48 26.07
CA THR A 292 -10.83 14.03 27.37
C THR A 292 -11.65 12.85 27.91
N LYS A 293 -10.96 11.82 28.39
CA LYS A 293 -11.57 10.66 29.04
C LYS A 293 -12.24 11.06 30.35
N ARG A 294 -13.33 10.38 30.68
CA ARG A 294 -14.22 10.65 31.83
C ARG A 294 -13.46 10.67 33.16
N ARG A 295 -13.31 11.85 33.77
CA ARG A 295 -12.66 12.06 35.09
C ARG A 295 -13.64 12.19 36.26
N TYR A 296 -14.93 12.30 35.98
CA TYR A 296 -15.99 12.57 36.95
C TYR A 296 -17.06 11.48 36.89
N SER A 297 -17.64 11.15 38.04
CA SER A 297 -18.79 10.23 38.15
C SER A 297 -20.12 10.87 37.75
N ASP A 298 -20.21 12.21 37.73
CA ASP A 298 -21.38 12.96 37.26
C ASP A 298 -21.27 13.32 35.77
N ASP A 299 -22.24 12.84 34.99
CA ASP A 299 -22.44 13.19 33.58
C ASP A 299 -22.61 14.70 33.36
N THR A 300 -23.21 15.43 34.30
CA THR A 300 -23.54 16.85 34.16
C THR A 300 -22.26 17.70 34.16
N ALA A 301 -21.45 17.58 35.21
CA ALA A 301 -20.14 18.23 35.32
C ALA A 301 -19.21 17.84 34.17
N PHE A 302 -19.20 16.57 33.74
CA PHE A 302 -18.39 16.13 32.60
C PHE A 302 -18.85 16.75 31.28
N LYS A 303 -20.16 16.80 31.02
CA LYS A 303 -20.72 17.45 29.81
C LYS A 303 -20.45 18.97 29.80
N LEU A 304 -20.54 19.63 30.96
CA LEU A 304 -20.22 21.07 31.08
C LEU A 304 -18.76 21.31 30.71
N HIS A 305 -17.82 20.58 31.32
CA HIS A 305 -16.39 20.73 31.07
C HIS A 305 -15.98 20.50 29.61
N LEU A 306 -16.58 19.52 28.92
CA LEU A 306 -16.33 19.31 27.50
C LEU A 306 -16.85 20.47 26.63
N GLN A 307 -17.98 21.06 27.00
CA GLN A 307 -18.54 22.22 26.28
C GLN A 307 -17.73 23.51 26.57
N GLU A 308 -17.15 23.67 27.76
CA GLU A 308 -16.16 24.72 28.07
C GLU A 308 -14.89 24.56 27.19
N GLN A 309 -14.35 23.35 27.07
CA GLN A 309 -13.19 23.07 26.20
C GLN A 309 -13.47 23.36 24.71
N LEU A 310 -14.67 23.04 24.23
CA LEU A 310 -15.08 23.39 22.87
C LEU A 310 -15.15 24.91 22.69
N LEU A 311 -15.87 25.61 23.56
CA LEU A 311 -16.16 27.03 23.38
C LEU A 311 -14.93 27.92 23.63
N SER A 312 -14.10 27.59 24.62
CA SER A 312 -12.84 28.30 24.87
C SER A 312 -11.91 28.27 23.67
N LYS A 313 -11.79 27.13 22.97
CA LYS A 313 -11.03 27.02 21.71
C LYS A 313 -11.73 27.69 20.54
N THR A 314 -13.04 27.46 20.35
CA THR A 314 -13.79 27.98 19.19
C THR A 314 -13.97 29.50 19.22
N LEU A 315 -13.89 30.13 20.39
CA LEU A 315 -14.09 31.57 20.59
C LEU A 315 -12.82 32.33 21.03
N ASP A 316 -11.67 31.65 21.17
CA ASP A 316 -10.43 32.13 21.82
C ASP A 316 -10.68 32.84 23.16
N GLN A 317 -11.39 32.15 24.07
CA GLN A 317 -11.72 32.65 25.41
C GLN A 317 -11.21 31.68 26.48
N LYS A 318 -9.97 31.90 26.95
CA LYS A 318 -9.23 30.95 27.80
C LYS A 318 -9.85 30.65 29.17
N ASP A 319 -10.67 31.56 29.71
CA ASP A 319 -11.29 31.46 31.03
C ASP A 319 -12.84 31.40 30.97
N LEU A 320 -13.40 30.87 29.88
CA LEU A 320 -14.85 30.71 29.74
C LEU A 320 -15.39 29.63 30.70
N LYS A 321 -16.25 30.04 31.65
CA LYS A 321 -17.11 29.14 32.42
C LYS A 321 -18.53 29.12 31.85
N ILE A 322 -19.24 28.01 31.99
CA ILE A 322 -20.65 27.90 31.60
C ILE A 322 -21.51 27.29 32.72
N ASP A 323 -22.68 27.88 32.97
CA ASP A 323 -23.61 27.40 34.00
C ASP A 323 -24.60 26.35 33.49
N HIS A 324 -24.73 26.18 32.16
CA HIS A 324 -25.65 25.23 31.54
C HIS A 324 -25.21 24.76 30.14
N LEU A 325 -25.68 23.57 29.73
CA LEU A 325 -25.30 22.90 28.48
C LEU A 325 -25.89 23.51 27.19
N GLY A 326 -26.60 24.65 27.30
CA GLY A 326 -27.20 25.34 26.16
C GLY A 326 -26.33 26.47 25.59
N VAL A 327 -25.19 26.77 26.22
CA VAL A 327 -24.35 27.91 25.83
C VAL A 327 -23.72 27.69 24.44
N ALA A 328 -23.36 26.46 24.07
CA ALA A 328 -22.83 26.19 22.74
C ALA A 328 -23.83 26.50 21.61
N GLU A 329 -25.07 26.01 21.73
CA GLU A 329 -26.15 26.31 20.78
C GLU A 329 -26.35 27.83 20.66
N ALA A 330 -26.45 28.54 21.78
CA ALA A 330 -26.66 29.99 21.79
C ALA A 330 -25.46 30.83 21.27
N ARG A 331 -24.25 30.27 21.20
CA ARG A 331 -23.01 31.00 20.83
C ARG A 331 -22.47 30.65 19.45
N LEU A 332 -22.85 29.51 18.87
CA LEU A 332 -22.30 28.98 17.61
C LEU A 332 -23.33 28.87 16.48
N LYS A 333 -24.64 28.92 16.77
CA LYS A 333 -25.75 28.74 15.81
C LYS A 333 -25.69 29.63 14.57
N ASP A 334 -25.15 30.84 14.67
CA ASP A 334 -25.08 31.80 13.55
C ASP A 334 -23.64 31.95 13.00
N LYS A 335 -22.73 31.01 13.32
CA LYS A 335 -21.31 31.05 12.94
C LYS A 335 -20.93 29.90 12.00
N LYS A 336 -20.17 30.19 10.94
CA LYS A 336 -19.53 29.17 10.08
C LYS A 336 -18.27 28.65 10.78
N VAL A 337 -18.34 27.45 11.36
CA VAL A 337 -17.26 26.85 12.18
C VAL A 337 -16.64 25.59 11.56
N LEU A 338 -15.36 25.35 11.85
CA LEU A 338 -14.69 24.07 11.63
C LEU A 338 -14.29 23.46 12.98
N VAL A 339 -14.91 22.35 13.36
CA VAL A 339 -14.64 21.67 14.64
C VAL A 339 -14.14 20.25 14.39
N VAL A 340 -12.98 19.90 14.94
CA VAL A 340 -12.51 18.51 15.04
C VAL A 340 -12.67 18.03 16.48
N LEU A 341 -13.38 16.92 16.67
CA LEU A 341 -13.50 16.19 17.92
C LEU A 341 -12.70 14.88 17.78
N ASP A 342 -11.51 14.83 18.36
CA ASP A 342 -10.54 13.75 18.18
C ASP A 342 -10.60 12.72 19.31
N ASP A 343 -10.53 11.44 18.94
CA ASP A 343 -10.62 10.24 19.78
C ASP A 343 -11.85 10.16 20.71
N VAL A 344 -13.03 10.39 20.14
CA VAL A 344 -14.32 10.22 20.83
C VAL A 344 -14.60 8.73 21.08
N GLU A 345 -14.82 8.35 22.33
CA GLU A 345 -15.07 6.97 22.78
C GLU A 345 -16.50 6.76 23.32
N GLU A 346 -17.20 7.80 23.77
CA GLU A 346 -18.53 7.73 24.36
C GLU A 346 -19.53 8.69 23.70
N ALA A 347 -20.78 8.25 23.50
CA ALA A 347 -21.86 9.11 22.98
C ALA A 347 -22.15 10.34 23.88
N VAL A 348 -21.81 10.25 25.18
CA VAL A 348 -21.86 11.37 26.14
C VAL A 348 -21.00 12.56 25.69
N GLN A 349 -19.85 12.30 25.06
CA GLN A 349 -18.93 13.33 24.56
C GLN A 349 -19.53 14.08 23.36
N LEU A 350 -20.22 13.38 22.43
CA LEU A 350 -20.95 14.03 21.32
C LEU A 350 -22.16 14.83 21.81
N GLN A 351 -22.91 14.31 22.79
CA GLN A 351 -24.01 15.04 23.42
C GLN A 351 -23.56 16.33 24.12
N ALA A 352 -22.31 16.42 24.59
CA ALA A 352 -21.76 17.62 25.21
C ALA A 352 -21.36 18.70 24.20
N MET A 353 -20.70 18.28 23.11
CA MET A 353 -19.98 19.18 22.20
C MET A 353 -20.70 19.43 20.86
N ALA A 354 -21.46 18.47 20.36
CA ALA A 354 -22.07 18.53 19.02
C ALA A 354 -23.43 17.82 19.01
N CYS A 355 -24.31 18.15 19.96
CA CYS A 355 -25.54 17.38 20.19
C CYS A 355 -26.46 17.32 18.96
N LYS A 356 -26.50 18.39 18.16
CA LYS A 356 -27.29 18.49 16.92
C LYS A 356 -26.58 19.39 15.90
N SER A 357 -26.96 19.29 14.62
CA SER A 357 -26.50 20.22 13.58
C SER A 357 -27.02 21.66 13.75
N GLN A 358 -28.17 21.87 14.39
CA GLN A 358 -28.70 23.23 14.65
C GLN A 358 -27.88 24.05 15.66
N TRP A 359 -26.82 23.49 16.25
CA TRP A 359 -25.88 24.20 17.11
C TRP A 359 -24.90 25.09 16.35
N PHE A 360 -24.84 24.99 15.02
CA PHE A 360 -23.82 25.63 14.19
C PHE A 360 -24.46 26.35 13.00
N GLY A 361 -23.80 27.40 12.49
CA GLY A 361 -24.29 28.18 11.34
C GLY A 361 -24.01 27.54 9.99
N CYS A 362 -24.67 28.06 8.95
CA CYS A 362 -24.53 27.59 7.58
C CYS A 362 -23.06 27.47 7.13
N GLY A 363 -22.77 26.43 6.35
CA GLY A 363 -21.43 26.10 5.87
C GLY A 363 -20.50 25.50 6.93
N SER A 364 -20.95 25.22 8.15
CA SER A 364 -20.11 24.61 9.20
C SER A 364 -19.77 23.15 8.93
N ARG A 365 -18.59 22.71 9.42
CA ARG A 365 -18.11 21.32 9.31
C ARG A 365 -17.64 20.80 10.66
N ILE A 366 -18.12 19.62 11.02
CA ILE A 366 -17.78 18.94 12.27
C ILE A 366 -17.21 17.57 11.94
N ILE A 367 -15.93 17.34 12.26
CA ILE A 367 -15.19 16.11 12.00
C ILE A 367 -15.03 15.38 13.33
N ILE A 368 -15.37 14.10 13.40
CA ILE A 368 -15.35 13.30 14.63
C ILE A 368 -14.48 12.07 14.40
N THR A 369 -13.34 11.92 15.08
CA THR A 369 -12.55 10.68 14.98
C THR A 369 -12.93 9.70 16.09
N THR A 370 -13.08 8.41 15.75
CA THR A 370 -13.43 7.37 16.73
C THR A 370 -12.89 5.99 16.35
N LYS A 371 -12.82 5.10 17.36
CA LYS A 371 -12.56 3.66 17.20
C LYS A 371 -13.85 2.84 17.07
N ASP A 372 -15.00 3.38 17.49
CA ASP A 372 -16.26 2.62 17.65
C ASP A 372 -17.40 3.24 16.81
N ILE A 373 -17.81 2.55 15.75
CA ILE A 373 -18.85 3.04 14.83
C ILE A 373 -20.24 3.13 15.49
N LYS A 374 -20.49 2.46 16.63
CA LYS A 374 -21.75 2.62 17.36
C LYS A 374 -21.94 4.06 17.86
N VAL A 375 -20.85 4.76 18.22
CA VAL A 375 -20.92 6.15 18.70
C VAL A 375 -21.45 7.09 17.60
N LEU A 376 -21.01 6.89 16.36
CA LEU A 376 -21.49 7.66 15.20
C LEU A 376 -22.94 7.30 14.85
N LYS A 377 -23.26 6.00 14.78
CA LYS A 377 -24.60 5.49 14.43
C LYS A 377 -25.67 5.87 15.46
N ALA A 378 -25.36 5.80 16.75
CA ALA A 378 -26.27 6.21 17.82
C ALA A 378 -26.54 7.72 17.83
N HIS A 379 -25.65 8.52 17.23
CA HIS A 379 -25.80 9.97 17.04
C HIS A 379 -26.45 10.34 15.70
N GLY A 380 -26.79 9.36 14.85
CA GLY A 380 -27.39 9.60 13.53
C GLY A 380 -26.43 10.14 12.46
N ILE A 381 -25.11 9.98 12.65
CA ILE A 381 -24.11 10.45 11.68
C ILE A 381 -24.02 9.43 10.54
N ASN A 382 -24.58 9.81 9.38
CA ASN A 382 -24.62 8.96 8.19
C ASN A 382 -23.36 9.07 7.31
N HIS A 383 -22.65 10.19 7.35
CA HIS A 383 -21.39 10.37 6.63
C HIS A 383 -20.24 9.83 7.48
N VAL A 384 -19.79 8.61 7.17
CA VAL A 384 -18.69 7.94 7.86
C VAL A 384 -17.61 7.57 6.86
N TYR A 385 -16.42 8.14 7.04
CA TYR A 385 -15.21 7.73 6.35
C TYR A 385 -14.53 6.58 7.10
N HIS A 386 -14.24 5.48 6.42
CA HIS A 386 -13.41 4.40 6.96
C HIS A 386 -11.96 4.61 6.52
N VAL A 387 -11.04 4.69 7.48
CA VAL A 387 -9.61 4.78 7.17
C VAL A 387 -9.08 3.38 6.91
N ASP A 388 -8.93 3.04 5.63
CA ASP A 388 -8.30 1.80 5.19
C ASP A 388 -6.80 1.77 5.47
N TYR A 389 -6.21 0.58 5.30
CA TYR A 389 -4.78 0.37 5.47
C TYR A 389 -4.00 0.80 4.21
N PRO A 390 -2.84 1.46 4.36
CA PRO A 390 -1.98 1.84 3.22
C PRO A 390 -1.62 0.65 2.33
N SER A 391 -1.29 0.92 1.07
CA SER A 391 -0.71 -0.06 0.14
C SER A 391 0.59 -0.67 0.69
N TRP A 392 1.07 -1.76 0.08
CA TRP A 392 2.33 -2.37 0.51
C TRP A 392 3.56 -1.47 0.23
N SER A 393 3.50 -0.65 -0.82
CA SER A 393 4.49 0.39 -1.12
C SER A 393 4.47 1.52 -0.09
N GLU A 394 3.31 2.08 0.24
CA GLU A 394 3.21 3.14 1.26
C GLU A 394 3.60 2.63 2.65
N ALA A 395 3.21 1.40 3.01
CA ALA A 395 3.65 0.76 4.25
C ALA A 395 5.18 0.58 4.33
N LEU A 396 5.81 0.26 3.19
CA LEU A 396 7.27 0.19 3.06
C LEU A 396 7.90 1.59 3.18
N GLU A 397 7.35 2.63 2.54
CA GLU A 397 7.85 4.00 2.67
C GLU A 397 7.76 4.53 4.11
N ILE A 398 6.64 4.28 4.80
CA ILE A 398 6.45 4.67 6.22
C ILE A 398 7.51 4.01 7.12
N LEU A 399 7.82 2.73 6.89
CA LEU A 399 8.89 2.03 7.62
C LEU A 399 10.26 2.61 7.27
N CYS A 400 10.56 2.85 5.99
CA CYS A 400 11.85 3.37 5.54
C CYS A 400 12.11 4.80 6.05
N LEU A 401 11.11 5.68 6.03
CA LEU A 401 11.21 7.02 6.63
C LEU A 401 11.45 6.94 8.14
N SER A 402 10.94 5.91 8.81
CA SER A 402 11.11 5.69 10.24
C SER A 402 12.48 5.09 10.58
N ALA A 403 13.00 4.16 9.78
CA ALA A 403 14.29 3.48 9.99
C ALA A 403 15.50 4.26 9.43
N PHE A 404 15.39 4.76 8.20
CA PHE A 404 16.49 5.31 7.41
C PHE A 404 16.34 6.82 7.12
N SER A 405 15.21 7.44 7.47
CA SER A 405 14.86 8.84 7.14
C SER A 405 14.74 9.14 5.63
N GLN A 406 14.52 8.11 4.81
CA GLN A 406 14.34 8.19 3.36
C GLN A 406 13.23 7.22 2.91
N LYS A 407 12.58 7.48 1.76
CA LYS A 407 11.43 6.67 1.28
C LYS A 407 11.75 5.20 0.93
N ARG A 408 13.01 4.87 0.65
CA ARG A 408 13.45 3.52 0.23
C ARG A 408 14.42 2.93 1.27
N PRO A 409 14.55 1.59 1.38
CA PRO A 409 15.55 1.01 2.26
C PRO A 409 16.96 1.35 1.80
N TYR A 410 17.94 1.29 2.70
CA TYR A 410 19.32 1.10 2.23
C TYR A 410 19.40 -0.24 1.52
N VAL A 411 20.03 -0.27 0.34
CA VAL A 411 20.18 -1.49 -0.44
C VAL A 411 20.98 -2.53 0.35
N GLY A 412 20.57 -3.78 0.24
CA GLY A 412 20.99 -4.88 1.11
C GLY A 412 20.04 -5.12 2.30
N PHE A 413 19.12 -4.20 2.61
CA PHE A 413 18.08 -4.34 3.63
C PHE A 413 16.68 -4.65 3.06
N GLU A 414 16.50 -4.82 1.74
CA GLU A 414 15.17 -4.93 1.11
C GLU A 414 14.33 -6.07 1.69
N GLU A 415 14.90 -7.28 1.78
CA GLU A 415 14.21 -8.46 2.32
C GLU A 415 13.89 -8.30 3.80
N LEU A 416 14.85 -7.83 4.60
CA LEU A 416 14.68 -7.57 6.04
C LEU A 416 13.61 -6.50 6.28
N THR A 417 13.57 -5.45 5.47
CA THR A 417 12.59 -4.38 5.55
C THR A 417 11.19 -4.92 5.21
N MET A 418 11.06 -5.70 4.13
CA MET A 418 9.81 -6.38 3.79
C MET A 418 9.35 -7.38 4.86
N GLU A 419 10.29 -8.07 5.53
CA GLU A 419 9.99 -8.94 6.68
C GLU A 419 9.44 -8.12 7.87
N VAL A 420 10.06 -6.99 8.21
CA VAL A 420 9.57 -6.07 9.26
C VAL A 420 8.18 -5.50 8.89
N VAL A 421 7.89 -5.16 7.63
CA VAL A 421 6.53 -4.77 7.18
C VAL A 421 5.55 -5.94 7.35
N ARG A 422 5.92 -7.18 7.04
CA ARG A 422 5.05 -8.36 7.26
C ARG A 422 4.72 -8.58 8.73
N LEU A 423 5.70 -8.39 9.63
CA LEU A 423 5.52 -8.50 11.08
C LEU A 423 4.65 -7.37 11.64
N ALA A 424 4.96 -6.12 11.33
CA ALA A 424 4.15 -4.95 11.71
C ALA A 424 2.74 -4.97 11.07
N GLY A 425 2.58 -5.69 9.95
CA GLY A 425 1.47 -5.51 9.03
C GLY A 425 1.43 -4.09 8.48
N LYS A 426 0.29 -3.69 7.90
CA LYS A 426 0.11 -2.38 7.28
C LYS A 426 -0.20 -1.22 8.26
N LEU A 427 -0.05 -1.38 9.58
CA LEU A 427 -0.47 -0.36 10.55
C LEU A 427 0.60 0.73 10.70
N PRO A 428 0.33 2.01 10.35
CA PRO A 428 1.36 3.07 10.38
C PRO A 428 2.02 3.25 11.74
N LEU A 429 1.28 3.15 12.85
CA LEU A 429 1.88 3.18 14.20
C LEU A 429 2.92 2.06 14.41
N GLY A 430 2.61 0.83 13.98
CA GLY A 430 3.52 -0.31 14.13
C GLY A 430 4.77 -0.16 13.29
N LEU A 431 4.60 0.25 12.03
CA LEU A 431 5.68 0.52 11.08
C LEU A 431 6.61 1.64 11.60
N ARG A 432 6.04 2.72 12.15
CA ARG A 432 6.82 3.81 12.75
C ARG A 432 7.61 3.38 13.99
N VAL A 433 7.02 2.57 14.87
CA VAL A 433 7.70 2.09 16.08
C VAL A 433 8.80 1.08 15.73
N PHE A 434 8.53 0.08 14.88
CA PHE A 434 9.54 -0.90 14.46
C PHE A 434 10.68 -0.22 13.68
N GLY A 435 10.38 0.71 12.79
CA GLY A 435 11.40 1.50 12.11
C GLY A 435 12.22 2.37 13.07
N SER A 436 11.58 3.04 14.03
CA SER A 436 12.29 3.84 15.03
C SER A 436 13.13 3.01 16.01
N TYR A 437 12.77 1.74 16.26
CA TYR A 437 13.60 0.80 17.02
C TYR A 437 14.83 0.36 16.22
N MET A 438 14.66 0.09 14.93
CA MET A 438 15.72 -0.36 14.01
C MET A 438 16.62 0.77 13.47
N ARG A 439 16.30 2.04 13.79
CA ARG A 439 17.01 3.22 13.28
C ARG A 439 18.46 3.25 13.75
N GLY A 440 19.39 3.25 12.80
CA GLY A 440 20.83 3.30 13.07
C GLY A 440 21.48 1.96 13.41
N MET A 441 20.73 0.86 13.44
CA MET A 441 21.28 -0.50 13.57
C MET A 441 21.88 -0.99 12.24
N SER A 442 22.96 -1.76 12.34
CA SER A 442 23.58 -2.47 11.21
C SER A 442 22.73 -3.64 10.71
N LYS A 443 23.08 -4.21 9.54
CA LYS A 443 22.33 -5.33 8.94
C LYS A 443 22.27 -6.57 9.85
N ASP A 444 23.35 -6.86 10.56
CA ASP A 444 23.42 -8.03 11.43
C ASP A 444 22.62 -7.82 12.72
N GLU A 445 22.64 -6.60 13.28
CA GLU A 445 21.78 -6.22 14.41
C GLU A 445 20.28 -6.30 14.07
N TRP A 446 19.88 -5.99 12.81
CA TRP A 446 18.51 -6.22 12.35
C TRP A 446 18.14 -7.72 12.36
N ILE A 447 19.06 -8.58 11.93
CA ILE A 447 18.88 -10.04 11.89
C ILE A 447 18.72 -10.59 13.31
N ASP A 448 19.54 -10.15 14.26
CA ASP A 448 19.45 -10.54 15.68
C ASP A 448 18.22 -9.94 16.39
N ALA A 449 17.74 -8.77 15.96
CA ALA A 449 16.54 -8.15 16.51
C ALA A 449 15.21 -8.73 15.99
N LEU A 450 15.19 -9.29 14.78
CA LEU A 450 13.97 -9.84 14.15
C LEU A 450 13.29 -10.96 14.98
N PRO A 451 14.00 -11.93 15.61
CA PRO A 451 13.42 -12.87 16.56
C PRO A 451 12.72 -12.21 17.76
N ARG A 452 13.21 -11.06 18.23
CA ARG A 452 12.59 -10.31 19.33
C ARG A 452 11.28 -9.65 18.90
N LEU A 453 11.24 -9.04 17.71
CA LEU A 453 10.01 -8.46 17.15
C LEU A 453 8.94 -9.51 16.83
N ARG A 454 9.35 -10.72 16.42
CA ARG A 454 8.45 -11.88 16.28
C ARG A 454 7.79 -12.31 17.60
N THR A 455 8.55 -12.30 18.69
CA THR A 455 8.18 -12.96 19.96
C THR A 455 7.72 -12.01 21.06
N SER A 456 7.89 -10.70 20.90
CA SER A 456 7.51 -9.67 21.88
C SER A 456 6.90 -8.46 21.19
N LEU A 457 5.79 -7.95 21.72
CA LEU A 457 5.17 -6.71 21.27
C LEU A 457 5.86 -5.52 21.97
N ASP A 458 6.18 -4.46 21.21
CA ASP A 458 6.71 -3.23 21.81
C ASP A 458 5.71 -2.60 22.81
N GLY A 459 6.21 -2.08 23.93
CA GLY A 459 5.39 -1.54 25.01
C GLY A 459 4.53 -0.33 24.62
N ASN A 460 4.94 0.47 23.64
CA ASN A 460 4.13 1.58 23.12
C ASN A 460 3.01 1.08 22.20
N ILE A 461 3.31 0.08 21.35
CA ILE A 461 2.30 -0.58 20.51
C ILE A 461 1.28 -1.29 21.40
N GLU A 462 1.73 -2.07 22.39
CA GLU A 462 0.85 -2.71 23.38
C GLU A 462 -0.03 -1.66 24.05
N LYS A 463 0.55 -0.59 24.61
CA LYS A 463 -0.21 0.46 25.31
C LYS A 463 -1.31 1.08 24.45
N VAL A 464 -1.06 1.37 23.16
CA VAL A 464 -2.08 1.98 22.28
C VAL A 464 -3.15 0.99 21.86
N LEU A 465 -2.80 -0.24 21.49
CA LEU A 465 -3.78 -1.25 21.09
C LEU A 465 -4.63 -1.72 22.29
N ARG A 466 -3.99 -1.89 23.45
CA ARG A 466 -4.59 -2.45 24.67
C ARG A 466 -5.68 -1.58 25.27
N LEU A 467 -5.63 -0.26 25.11
CA LEU A 467 -6.75 0.64 25.45
C LEU A 467 -8.08 0.21 24.83
N SER A 468 -8.05 -0.34 23.61
CA SER A 468 -9.26 -0.79 22.90
C SER A 468 -9.77 -2.15 23.41
N TYR A 469 -8.87 -2.97 23.98
CA TYR A 469 -9.19 -4.26 24.59
C TYR A 469 -9.65 -4.10 26.05
N ASP A 470 -8.98 -3.27 26.85
CA ASP A 470 -9.32 -3.06 28.26
C ASP A 470 -10.74 -2.49 28.43
N ALA A 471 -11.21 -1.70 27.45
CA ALA A 471 -12.56 -1.14 27.35
C ALA A 471 -13.67 -2.13 26.93
N LEU A 472 -13.36 -3.38 26.62
CA LEU A 472 -14.35 -4.45 26.32
C LEU A 472 -14.94 -5.04 27.61
N CYS A 473 -16.11 -5.69 27.55
CA CYS A 473 -16.60 -6.50 28.67
C CYS A 473 -15.82 -7.83 28.76
N ASP A 474 -15.88 -8.54 29.90
CA ASP A 474 -15.02 -9.72 30.11
C ASP A 474 -15.39 -10.93 29.24
N LYS A 475 -16.64 -10.98 28.73
CA LYS A 475 -17.08 -11.94 27.71
C LYS A 475 -16.42 -11.63 26.35
N ASP A 476 -16.49 -10.37 25.91
CA ASP A 476 -15.85 -9.89 24.68
C ASP A 476 -14.32 -10.03 24.71
N LYS A 477 -13.69 -9.74 25.86
CA LYS A 477 -12.25 -9.97 26.10
C LYS A 477 -11.89 -11.45 25.91
N THR A 478 -12.69 -12.35 26.47
CA THR A 478 -12.47 -13.79 26.35
C THR A 478 -12.69 -14.27 24.90
N LEU A 479 -13.69 -13.74 24.20
CA LEU A 479 -13.92 -14.00 22.78
C LEU A 479 -12.78 -13.48 21.89
N PHE A 480 -12.28 -12.27 22.15
CA PHE A 480 -11.13 -11.68 21.46
C PHE A 480 -9.90 -12.58 21.56
N LEU A 481 -9.60 -13.11 22.76
CA LEU A 481 -8.50 -14.04 22.98
C LEU A 481 -8.71 -15.38 22.24
N HIS A 482 -9.93 -15.92 22.20
CA HIS A 482 -10.24 -17.09 21.36
C HIS A 482 -9.96 -16.83 19.87
N ILE A 483 -10.29 -15.65 19.34
CA ILE A 483 -10.03 -15.30 17.94
C ILE A 483 -8.53 -15.07 17.69
N ALA A 484 -7.83 -14.36 18.59
CA ALA A 484 -6.41 -14.06 18.47
C ALA A 484 -5.53 -15.32 18.52
N CYS A 485 -5.85 -16.24 19.44
CA CYS A 485 -5.11 -17.49 19.62
C CYS A 485 -5.49 -18.54 18.57
N PHE A 486 -6.79 -18.74 18.31
CA PHE A 486 -7.27 -19.80 17.42
C PHE A 486 -7.95 -19.28 16.15
N PHE A 487 -9.06 -18.56 16.24
CA PHE A 487 -9.99 -18.45 15.09
C PHE A 487 -9.63 -17.41 14.01
N LYS A 488 -8.48 -16.72 14.07
CA LYS A 488 -7.96 -15.95 12.92
C LYS A 488 -7.78 -16.86 11.70
N HIS A 489 -8.21 -16.38 10.53
CA HIS A 489 -8.25 -17.11 9.25
C HIS A 489 -9.11 -18.38 9.22
N GLU A 490 -9.94 -18.64 10.23
CA GLU A 490 -11.05 -19.60 10.13
C GLU A 490 -12.34 -18.90 9.65
N LYS A 491 -13.32 -19.68 9.20
CA LYS A 491 -14.66 -19.13 8.92
C LYS A 491 -15.33 -18.68 10.22
N ALA A 492 -16.05 -17.56 10.18
CA ALA A 492 -16.82 -17.09 11.34
C ALA A 492 -17.88 -18.13 11.79
N LYS A 493 -18.42 -18.92 10.85
CA LYS A 493 -19.36 -20.02 11.13
C LYS A 493 -18.72 -21.14 11.98
N ASP A 494 -17.56 -21.68 11.56
CA ASP A 494 -16.78 -22.67 12.31
C ASP A 494 -16.49 -22.21 13.76
N MET A 495 -16.23 -20.91 13.96
CA MET A 495 -15.97 -20.31 15.28
C MET A 495 -17.24 -20.22 16.15
N LEU A 496 -18.36 -19.78 15.57
CA LEU A 496 -19.66 -19.72 16.24
C LEU A 496 -20.08 -21.12 16.73
N GLU A 497 -19.98 -22.14 15.88
CA GLU A 497 -20.27 -23.55 16.23
C GLU A 497 -19.36 -24.05 17.38
N CYS A 498 -18.04 -23.86 17.24
CA CYS A 498 -17.04 -24.24 18.24
C CYS A 498 -17.16 -23.50 19.58
N LEU A 499 -17.96 -22.42 19.66
CA LEU A 499 -18.23 -21.65 20.87
C LEU A 499 -19.73 -21.57 21.26
N GLU A 500 -20.61 -22.28 20.56
CA GLU A 500 -22.08 -22.20 20.73
C GLU A 500 -22.56 -22.47 22.17
N GLU A 501 -22.06 -23.54 22.80
CA GLU A 501 -22.33 -23.91 24.20
C GLU A 501 -21.48 -23.11 25.23
N SER A 502 -21.05 -21.89 24.90
CA SER A 502 -20.29 -21.03 25.83
C SER A 502 -21.09 -19.80 26.25
N ASP A 503 -20.92 -19.39 27.51
CA ASP A 503 -21.56 -18.20 28.09
C ASP A 503 -20.91 -16.88 27.58
N LEU A 504 -20.48 -16.82 26.32
CA LEU A 504 -19.77 -15.68 25.74
C LEU A 504 -20.64 -14.77 24.85
N ASP A 505 -21.89 -15.14 24.55
CA ASP A 505 -22.75 -14.53 23.52
C ASP A 505 -21.95 -14.19 22.24
N VAL A 506 -21.40 -15.25 21.65
CA VAL A 506 -20.39 -15.21 20.57
C VAL A 506 -20.85 -14.34 19.39
N LYS A 507 -22.16 -14.31 19.10
CA LYS A 507 -22.73 -13.53 18.00
C LYS A 507 -22.78 -12.04 18.33
N HIS A 508 -23.18 -11.66 19.54
CA HIS A 508 -23.15 -10.25 19.95
C HIS A 508 -21.71 -9.75 20.12
N GLY A 509 -20.85 -10.52 20.79
CA GLY A 509 -19.45 -10.14 21.00
C GLY A 509 -18.67 -9.99 19.69
N LEU A 510 -18.91 -10.85 18.69
CA LEU A 510 -18.29 -10.69 17.37
C LEU A 510 -18.73 -9.40 16.67
N GLN A 511 -19.99 -8.98 16.85
CA GLN A 511 -20.48 -7.70 16.36
C GLN A 511 -19.75 -6.53 17.05
N VAL A 512 -19.65 -6.56 18.39
CA VAL A 512 -18.92 -5.53 19.18
C VAL A 512 -17.45 -5.42 18.77
N LEU A 513 -16.76 -6.56 18.58
CA LEU A 513 -15.36 -6.58 18.14
C LEU A 513 -15.18 -6.02 16.71
N THR A 514 -16.20 -6.14 15.86
CA THR A 514 -16.18 -5.56 14.50
C THR A 514 -16.50 -4.07 14.49
N GLU A 515 -17.48 -3.64 15.30
CA GLU A 515 -17.84 -2.22 15.44
C GLU A 515 -16.70 -1.37 16.02
N ARG A 516 -15.82 -2.01 16.83
CA ARG A 516 -14.58 -1.44 17.39
C ARG A 516 -13.31 -1.66 16.54
N SER A 517 -13.46 -2.13 15.31
CA SER A 517 -12.35 -2.39 14.37
C SER A 517 -11.23 -3.32 14.90
N LEU A 518 -11.52 -4.21 15.86
CA LEU A 518 -10.56 -5.18 16.39
C LEU A 518 -10.49 -6.46 15.55
N VAL A 519 -11.61 -6.82 14.90
CA VAL A 519 -11.78 -7.96 14.01
C VAL A 519 -12.61 -7.51 12.81
N SER A 520 -12.32 -8.00 11.61
CA SER A 520 -13.21 -7.84 10.44
C SER A 520 -13.54 -9.19 9.83
N ILE A 521 -14.60 -9.24 9.01
CA ILE A 521 -15.01 -10.44 8.28
C ILE A 521 -14.94 -10.11 6.80
N ASN A 522 -14.18 -10.90 6.02
CA ASN A 522 -14.09 -10.67 4.57
C ASN A 522 -15.35 -11.13 3.83
N ARG A 523 -15.49 -10.77 2.54
CA ARG A 523 -16.66 -11.14 1.70
C ARG A 523 -16.90 -12.65 1.57
N VAL A 524 -15.93 -13.49 1.95
CA VAL A 524 -15.99 -14.97 1.91
C VAL A 524 -16.31 -15.57 3.31
N GLY A 525 -16.53 -14.73 4.32
CA GLY A 525 -16.93 -15.15 5.68
C GLY A 525 -15.79 -15.58 6.61
N TYR A 526 -14.53 -15.23 6.28
CA TYR A 526 -13.37 -15.52 7.12
C TYR A 526 -13.05 -14.41 8.11
N LEU A 527 -12.65 -14.79 9.32
CA LEU A 527 -12.23 -13.89 10.40
C LEU A 527 -10.83 -13.34 10.15
N MET A 528 -10.73 -12.02 10.08
CA MET A 528 -9.50 -11.28 9.89
C MET A 528 -9.17 -10.45 11.14
N MET A 529 -7.94 -10.56 11.62
CA MET A 529 -7.42 -9.77 12.74
C MET A 529 -6.01 -9.29 12.40
N HIS A 530 -5.74 -8.01 12.60
CA HIS A 530 -4.44 -7.41 12.29
C HIS A 530 -3.29 -8.06 13.08
N ASN A 531 -2.09 -8.13 12.50
CA ASN A 531 -0.98 -8.90 13.05
C ASN A 531 -0.58 -8.44 14.46
N LEU A 532 -0.43 -7.13 14.70
CA LEU A 532 -0.06 -6.59 16.01
C LEU A 532 -1.20 -6.73 17.03
N VAL A 533 -2.46 -6.66 16.59
CA VAL A 533 -3.65 -6.89 17.43
C VAL A 533 -3.72 -8.37 17.86
N GLN A 534 -3.39 -9.30 16.97
CA GLN A 534 -3.25 -10.71 17.30
C GLN A 534 -2.07 -10.95 18.26
N GLN A 535 -0.91 -10.33 17.99
CA GLN A 535 0.29 -10.46 18.82
C GLN A 535 0.02 -9.96 20.25
N MET A 536 -0.70 -8.85 20.41
CA MET A 536 -1.20 -8.38 21.70
C MET A 536 -2.06 -9.44 22.41
N GLY A 537 -3.01 -10.05 21.70
CA GLY A 537 -3.83 -11.14 22.25
C GLY A 537 -3.01 -12.36 22.70
N LYS A 538 -2.00 -12.75 21.93
CA LYS A 538 -1.08 -13.84 22.32
C LYS A 538 -0.22 -13.47 23.54
N GLU A 539 0.28 -12.24 23.58
CA GLU A 539 1.12 -11.74 24.68
C GLU A 539 0.33 -11.56 25.98
N ILE A 540 -0.96 -11.22 25.91
CA ILE A 540 -1.87 -11.23 27.07
C ILE A 540 -1.96 -12.64 27.69
N ILE A 541 -2.07 -13.71 26.87
CA ILE A 541 -2.05 -15.10 27.36
C ILE A 541 -0.68 -15.48 27.94
N ARG A 542 0.41 -15.07 27.28
CA ARG A 542 1.78 -15.33 27.77
C ARG A 542 2.02 -14.73 29.16
N LYS A 543 1.42 -13.57 29.42
CA LYS A 543 1.46 -12.85 30.70
C LYS A 543 0.49 -13.38 31.78
N GLU A 544 -0.30 -14.42 31.51
CA GLU A 544 -1.14 -15.07 32.54
C GLU A 544 -0.27 -15.79 33.59
N ASP A 545 0.73 -16.53 33.14
CA ASP A 545 1.83 -17.03 33.95
C ASP A 545 3.08 -17.13 33.07
N ILE A 546 4.09 -16.30 33.36
CA ILE A 546 5.31 -16.24 32.55
C ILE A 546 6.16 -17.51 32.76
N ASN A 547 6.13 -18.10 33.96
CA ASN A 547 7.08 -19.12 34.41
C ASN A 547 6.54 -20.54 34.28
N GLU A 548 5.22 -20.74 34.42
CA GLU A 548 4.58 -22.06 34.28
C GLU A 548 3.59 -22.07 33.08
N PRO A 549 4.04 -22.46 31.86
CA PRO A 549 3.17 -22.56 30.70
C PRO A 549 1.91 -23.40 30.95
N LYS A 550 2.03 -24.49 31.72
CA LYS A 550 0.92 -25.37 32.13
C LYS A 550 -0.24 -24.69 32.90
N ARG A 551 -0.08 -23.44 33.35
CA ARG A 551 -1.13 -22.64 33.99
C ARG A 551 -1.89 -21.70 33.02
N ARG A 552 -1.36 -21.42 31.83
CA ARG A 552 -1.97 -20.53 30.84
C ARG A 552 -3.22 -21.15 30.22
N ARG A 553 -4.19 -20.33 29.78
CA ARG A 553 -5.42 -20.83 29.12
C ARG A 553 -5.17 -21.40 27.73
N PHE A 554 -4.19 -20.88 26.99
CA PHE A 554 -3.82 -21.37 25.65
C PHE A 554 -2.31 -21.52 25.50
N LEU A 555 -1.88 -22.53 24.75
CA LEU A 555 -0.47 -22.77 24.40
C LEU A 555 -0.30 -22.66 22.88
N MET A 556 0.75 -21.93 22.45
CA MET A 556 1.00 -21.58 21.03
C MET A 556 2.49 -21.48 20.67
N ASP A 557 3.41 -21.50 21.64
CA ASP A 557 4.84 -21.64 21.36
C ASP A 557 5.18 -23.14 21.35
N ALA A 558 5.92 -23.58 20.34
CA ALA A 558 6.19 -25.00 20.16
C ALA A 558 7.01 -25.60 21.31
N ASN A 559 7.93 -24.84 21.92
CA ASN A 559 8.75 -25.32 23.03
C ASN A 559 7.92 -25.40 24.32
N ASP A 560 7.17 -24.34 24.64
CA ASP A 560 6.22 -24.35 25.77
C ASP A 560 5.23 -25.54 25.68
N ILE A 561 4.79 -25.89 24.47
CA ILE A 561 3.91 -27.06 24.24
C ILE A 561 4.67 -28.37 24.46
N CYS A 562 5.89 -28.52 23.94
CA CYS A 562 6.70 -29.72 24.13
C CYS A 562 6.98 -29.99 25.61
N ASP A 563 7.38 -28.97 26.37
CA ASP A 563 7.67 -29.09 27.79
C ASP A 563 6.43 -29.54 28.57
N VAL A 564 5.26 -28.94 28.29
CA VAL A 564 3.98 -29.33 28.93
C VAL A 564 3.52 -30.73 28.53
N LEU A 565 3.74 -31.16 27.28
CA LEU A 565 3.41 -32.52 26.82
C LEU A 565 4.40 -33.60 27.31
N SER A 566 5.55 -33.20 27.86
CA SER A 566 6.52 -34.11 28.49
C SER A 566 6.25 -34.39 29.98
N ASP A 567 5.49 -33.52 30.64
CA ASP A 567 5.16 -33.61 32.07
C ASP A 567 3.85 -34.37 32.30
N ILE A 568 3.95 -35.65 32.69
CA ILE A 568 2.80 -36.52 32.96
C ILE A 568 2.02 -36.06 34.23
N THR A 569 2.50 -35.07 34.99
CA THR A 569 1.81 -34.54 36.19
C THR A 569 0.82 -33.40 35.89
N VAL A 570 0.57 -33.07 34.62
CA VAL A 570 -0.27 -31.92 34.24
C VAL A 570 -1.70 -32.02 34.78
N SER A 571 -2.02 -31.13 35.72
CA SER A 571 -3.37 -30.84 36.20
C SER A 571 -3.55 -29.32 36.25
N GLY A 572 -4.11 -28.74 35.18
CA GLY A 572 -4.23 -27.29 35.07
C GLY A 572 -5.06 -26.81 33.88
N THR A 573 -5.76 -25.70 34.12
CA THR A 573 -6.34 -24.66 33.24
C THR A 573 -6.29 -24.69 31.70
N VAL A 574 -5.40 -25.42 31.01
CA VAL A 574 -5.26 -25.38 29.54
C VAL A 574 -6.56 -25.74 28.83
N LEU A 575 -7.07 -24.80 28.02
CA LEU A 575 -8.27 -24.94 27.20
C LEU A 575 -7.95 -25.19 25.73
N GLY A 576 -6.77 -24.81 25.25
CA GLY A 576 -6.38 -25.03 23.86
C GLY A 576 -4.87 -25.11 23.63
N ILE A 577 -4.48 -25.91 22.64
CA ILE A 577 -3.10 -26.08 22.15
C ILE A 577 -3.11 -25.84 20.63
N ASP A 578 -2.22 -24.97 20.14
CA ASP A 578 -1.97 -24.74 18.71
C ASP A 578 -0.49 -24.99 18.40
N LEU A 579 -0.18 -26.22 17.99
CA LEU A 579 1.19 -26.73 17.79
C LEU A 579 1.59 -26.68 16.31
N ASP A 580 2.42 -25.69 15.95
CA ASP A 580 3.10 -25.65 14.66
C ASP A 580 4.53 -26.23 14.77
N ILE A 581 4.75 -27.38 14.14
CA ILE A 581 6.02 -28.12 14.20
C ILE A 581 7.00 -27.64 13.10
N THR A 582 6.58 -26.73 12.21
CA THR A 582 7.51 -26.13 11.22
C THR A 582 8.67 -25.40 11.91
N ALA A 583 8.38 -24.67 12.99
CA ALA A 583 9.34 -23.89 13.78
C ALA A 583 10.37 -24.72 14.56
N VAL A 584 10.06 -25.98 14.89
CA VAL A 584 10.95 -26.87 15.65
C VAL A 584 12.08 -27.35 14.74
N LYS A 585 13.35 -27.14 15.12
CA LYS A 585 14.52 -27.51 14.29
C LYS A 585 14.76 -29.01 14.15
N HIS A 586 14.25 -29.81 15.08
CA HIS A 586 14.46 -31.25 15.19
C HIS A 586 13.14 -32.02 15.09
N GLU A 587 13.23 -33.34 14.97
CA GLU A 587 12.07 -34.23 15.10
C GLU A 587 11.56 -34.24 16.55
N LEU A 588 10.25 -34.26 16.72
CA LEU A 588 9.57 -34.21 18.01
C LEU A 588 8.95 -35.57 18.31
N SER A 589 9.40 -36.23 19.37
CA SER A 589 8.77 -37.44 19.91
C SER A 589 7.74 -37.04 20.97
N ILE A 590 6.47 -37.40 20.77
CA ILE A 590 5.42 -37.28 21.79
C ILE A 590 5.13 -38.67 22.37
N ASP A 591 5.03 -38.76 23.69
CA ASP A 591 4.77 -40.02 24.41
C ASP A 591 3.29 -40.46 24.30
N GLU A 592 3.06 -41.77 24.44
CA GLU A 592 1.71 -42.37 24.43
C GLU A 592 0.75 -41.77 25.47
N LYS A 593 1.30 -41.21 26.55
CA LYS A 593 0.60 -40.59 27.68
C LYS A 593 0.53 -39.06 27.63
N ALA A 594 1.04 -38.39 26.60
CA ALA A 594 1.22 -36.92 26.61
C ALA A 594 -0.05 -36.07 26.80
N PHE A 595 -1.25 -36.64 26.61
CA PHE A 595 -2.53 -35.98 26.91
C PHE A 595 -3.22 -36.50 28.20
N GLU A 596 -2.64 -37.47 28.90
CA GLU A 596 -3.10 -37.96 30.20
C GLU A 596 -2.86 -36.88 31.27
N GLY A 597 -3.88 -36.05 31.49
CA GLY A 597 -3.86 -34.96 32.48
C GLY A 597 -4.59 -33.70 31.99
N ILE A 598 -4.51 -33.40 30.69
CA ILE A 598 -5.05 -32.19 30.05
C ILE A 598 -6.59 -32.26 29.83
N SER A 599 -7.32 -32.72 30.85
CA SER A 599 -8.75 -33.04 30.87
C SER A 599 -9.71 -31.85 30.61
N ARG A 600 -9.18 -30.62 30.54
CA ARG A 600 -9.93 -29.40 30.21
C ARG A 600 -9.79 -28.95 28.75
N LEU A 601 -8.94 -29.59 27.95
CA LEU A 601 -8.67 -29.21 26.56
C LEU A 601 -9.94 -29.27 25.72
N LYS A 602 -10.24 -28.16 25.03
CA LYS A 602 -11.38 -27.99 24.11
C LYS A 602 -10.94 -27.81 22.64
N PHE A 603 -9.74 -27.28 22.41
CA PHE A 603 -9.24 -26.98 21.07
C PHE A 603 -7.84 -27.58 20.91
N LEU A 604 -7.67 -28.53 19.98
CA LEU A 604 -6.36 -29.08 19.63
C LEU A 604 -6.09 -28.83 18.14
N ARG A 605 -4.95 -28.18 17.88
CA ARG A 605 -4.37 -28.03 16.56
C ARG A 605 -2.94 -28.59 16.55
N VAL A 606 -2.63 -29.37 15.53
CA VAL A 606 -1.28 -29.88 15.26
C VAL A 606 -1.02 -29.79 13.76
N TYR A 607 0.00 -29.02 13.38
CA TYR A 607 0.48 -28.90 12.00
C TYR A 607 1.77 -29.73 11.84
N ASN A 608 1.61 -31.03 11.54
CA ASN A 608 2.74 -31.93 11.36
C ASN A 608 3.28 -31.88 9.91
N HIS A 609 4.57 -31.57 9.77
CA HIS A 609 5.28 -31.59 8.49
C HIS A 609 6.30 -32.73 8.42
N ASN A 610 5.85 -33.96 8.73
CA ASN A 610 6.67 -35.18 8.87
C ASN A 610 7.77 -35.09 9.93
N LYS A 611 7.62 -34.20 10.93
CA LYS A 611 8.57 -34.03 12.05
C LYS A 611 8.08 -34.67 13.35
N LEU A 612 6.79 -35.00 13.45
CA LEU A 612 6.22 -35.61 14.65
C LEU A 612 6.31 -37.13 14.61
N ILE A 613 6.89 -37.70 15.65
CA ILE A 613 7.02 -39.15 15.87
C ILE A 613 6.15 -39.52 17.08
N LEU A 614 5.35 -40.57 16.93
CA LEU A 614 4.58 -41.21 18.00
C LEU A 614 5.11 -42.64 18.18
N PRO A 615 6.22 -42.87 18.89
CA PRO A 615 6.95 -44.14 18.85
C PRO A 615 6.17 -45.33 19.46
N ARG A 616 5.12 -45.06 20.23
CA ARG A 616 4.16 -46.04 20.77
C ARG A 616 2.71 -45.78 20.34
N GLY A 617 2.48 -44.78 19.48
CA GLY A 617 1.14 -44.24 19.23
C GLY A 617 0.67 -43.27 20.33
N LEU A 618 -0.64 -43.21 20.56
CA LEU A 618 -1.31 -42.41 21.59
C LEU A 618 -2.41 -43.26 22.24
N ASN A 619 -2.49 -43.26 23.58
CA ASN A 619 -3.48 -44.06 24.30
C ASN A 619 -4.88 -43.43 24.27
N ASN A 620 -4.97 -42.11 24.45
CA ASN A 620 -6.24 -41.40 24.60
C ASN A 620 -6.11 -39.92 24.18
N LEU A 621 -7.25 -39.25 23.94
CA LEU A 621 -7.36 -37.82 23.66
C LEU A 621 -8.41 -37.18 24.58
N PRO A 622 -8.28 -35.90 24.98
CA PRO A 622 -9.17 -35.32 25.99
C PRO A 622 -10.65 -35.31 25.59
N ARG A 623 -11.49 -35.96 26.40
CA ARG A 623 -12.95 -36.11 26.17
C ARG A 623 -13.73 -34.81 25.94
N LYS A 624 -13.19 -33.64 26.34
CA LYS A 624 -13.86 -32.33 26.22
C LYS A 624 -13.51 -31.54 24.95
N LEU A 625 -12.77 -32.15 24.01
CA LEU A 625 -12.47 -31.55 22.71
C LEU A 625 -13.75 -31.18 21.94
N ARG A 626 -13.85 -29.91 21.51
CA ARG A 626 -14.84 -29.39 20.55
C ARG A 626 -14.24 -29.18 19.16
N LEU A 627 -12.93 -28.91 19.08
CA LEU A 627 -12.16 -28.82 17.83
C LEU A 627 -10.95 -29.77 17.89
N LEU A 628 -10.84 -30.65 16.90
CA LEU A 628 -9.65 -31.48 16.64
C LEU A 628 -9.19 -31.23 15.21
N HIS A 629 -8.09 -30.50 15.05
CA HIS A 629 -7.44 -30.25 13.76
C HIS A 629 -6.03 -30.84 13.77
N TRP A 630 -5.82 -31.97 13.10
CA TRP A 630 -4.52 -32.62 13.01
C TRP A 630 -4.13 -32.76 11.54
N HIS A 631 -3.28 -31.86 11.05
CA HIS A 631 -2.71 -32.03 9.72
C HIS A 631 -1.69 -33.17 9.76
N ASN A 632 -1.77 -34.09 8.81
CA ASN A 632 -0.81 -35.17 8.61
C ASN A 632 -0.66 -36.05 9.88
N PHE A 633 -1.78 -36.62 10.30
CA PHE A 633 -1.85 -37.52 11.45
C PHE A 633 -1.17 -38.86 11.13
N PRO A 634 -0.20 -39.35 11.94
CA PRO A 634 0.67 -40.47 11.56
C PRO A 634 0.14 -41.86 11.92
N MET A 635 -0.90 -41.98 12.76
CA MET A 635 -1.50 -43.28 13.10
C MET A 635 -2.57 -43.71 12.08
N ARG A 636 -2.79 -45.02 11.97
CA ARG A 636 -3.79 -45.64 11.07
C ARG A 636 -5.24 -45.50 11.54
N PHE A 637 -5.45 -45.26 12.84
CA PHE A 637 -6.77 -45.11 13.48
C PHE A 637 -6.66 -44.06 14.60
N LEU A 638 -7.77 -43.47 15.04
CA LEU A 638 -7.81 -42.72 16.30
C LEU A 638 -7.70 -43.67 17.52
N PRO A 639 -7.20 -43.22 18.68
CA PRO A 639 -7.07 -44.05 19.88
C PRO A 639 -8.41 -44.62 20.35
N CYS A 640 -8.44 -45.92 20.65
CA CYS A 640 -9.68 -46.67 20.88
C CYS A 640 -10.46 -46.25 22.14
N GLU A 641 -9.80 -45.58 23.11
CA GLU A 641 -10.45 -45.02 24.29
C GLU A 641 -11.08 -43.63 24.07
N PHE A 642 -10.77 -42.94 22.95
CA PHE A 642 -11.22 -41.58 22.72
C PHE A 642 -12.75 -41.51 22.61
N ARG A 643 -13.37 -40.53 23.28
CA ARG A 643 -14.82 -40.30 23.22
C ARG A 643 -15.10 -38.92 22.67
N ALA A 644 -15.55 -38.86 21.42
CA ALA A 644 -15.80 -37.64 20.66
C ALA A 644 -17.19 -37.02 20.95
N GLU A 645 -17.74 -37.25 22.14
CA GLU A 645 -19.12 -36.88 22.54
C GLU A 645 -19.40 -35.38 22.38
N PHE A 646 -18.39 -34.52 22.61
CA PHE A 646 -18.47 -33.06 22.55
C PHE A 646 -17.82 -32.47 21.29
N LEU A 647 -17.32 -33.31 20.39
CA LEU A 647 -16.54 -32.87 19.23
C LEU A 647 -17.47 -32.24 18.20
N VAL A 648 -17.23 -30.97 17.86
CA VAL A 648 -18.02 -30.21 16.89
C VAL A 648 -17.36 -30.24 15.51
N ASN A 649 -16.05 -29.98 15.47
CA ASN A 649 -15.29 -29.84 14.23
C ASN A 649 -14.06 -30.77 14.24
N LEU A 650 -14.03 -31.71 13.29
CA LEU A 650 -12.95 -32.67 13.04
C LEU A 650 -12.29 -32.35 11.70
N LYS A 651 -10.99 -32.02 11.70
CA LYS A 651 -10.19 -31.69 10.52
C LYS A 651 -8.90 -32.53 10.53
N MET A 652 -8.81 -33.63 9.77
CA MET A 652 -7.65 -34.54 9.75
C MET A 652 -7.12 -34.75 8.34
N LYS A 653 -6.50 -33.71 7.76
CA LYS A 653 -6.07 -33.67 6.36
C LYS A 653 -4.72 -34.34 6.13
N ASN A 654 -4.49 -34.91 4.95
CA ASN A 654 -3.26 -35.63 4.58
C ASN A 654 -2.91 -36.78 5.54
N SER A 655 -3.89 -37.41 6.19
CA SER A 655 -3.63 -38.37 7.27
C SER A 655 -3.30 -39.78 6.77
N HIS A 656 -2.53 -40.53 7.57
CA HIS A 656 -2.21 -41.94 7.32
C HIS A 656 -3.33 -42.93 7.71
N LEU A 657 -4.50 -42.41 8.12
CA LEU A 657 -5.69 -43.17 8.54
C LEU A 657 -6.11 -44.20 7.48
N GLU A 658 -6.35 -45.44 7.91
CA GLU A 658 -6.92 -46.53 7.11
C GLU A 658 -8.44 -46.63 7.35
N GLU A 659 -8.86 -46.52 8.61
CA GLU A 659 -10.24 -46.20 9.02
C GLU A 659 -10.18 -45.16 10.15
N LEU A 660 -11.27 -44.43 10.44
CA LEU A 660 -11.23 -43.36 11.45
C LEU A 660 -11.24 -43.90 12.91
N TRP A 661 -11.85 -45.06 13.16
CA TRP A 661 -12.02 -45.67 14.48
C TRP A 661 -11.75 -47.18 14.37
N GLU A 662 -11.09 -47.77 15.38
CA GLU A 662 -11.02 -49.23 15.51
C GLU A 662 -12.22 -49.73 16.33
N GLY A 663 -13.20 -50.35 15.67
CA GLY A 663 -14.40 -50.91 16.32
C GLY A 663 -15.62 -49.97 16.37
N THR A 664 -16.44 -50.10 17.40
CA THR A 664 -17.74 -49.41 17.50
C THR A 664 -17.56 -47.90 17.72
N PRO A 665 -18.06 -47.01 16.84
CA PRO A 665 -17.80 -45.57 16.96
C PRO A 665 -18.48 -44.96 18.18
N SER A 666 -17.81 -44.02 18.85
CA SER A 666 -18.42 -43.25 19.95
C SER A 666 -19.52 -42.30 19.44
N PRO A 667 -20.48 -41.86 20.29
CA PRO A 667 -21.61 -41.05 19.83
C PRO A 667 -21.20 -39.65 19.36
N LEU A 668 -21.23 -39.41 18.03
CA LEU A 668 -20.79 -38.16 17.39
C LEU A 668 -21.85 -37.03 17.44
N ARG A 669 -22.58 -36.93 18.56
CA ARG A 669 -23.82 -36.13 18.65
C ARG A 669 -23.64 -34.64 18.38
N CYS A 670 -22.52 -34.05 18.81
CA CYS A 670 -22.25 -32.62 18.61
C CYS A 670 -21.52 -32.30 17.29
N LEU A 671 -21.18 -33.31 16.49
CA LEU A 671 -20.33 -33.15 15.31
C LEU A 671 -21.08 -32.45 14.18
N LYS A 672 -20.65 -31.23 13.84
CA LYS A 672 -21.15 -30.42 12.73
C LYS A 672 -20.26 -30.49 11.49
N ARG A 673 -18.95 -30.77 11.64
CA ARG A 673 -18.03 -30.87 10.48
C ARG A 673 -17.01 -32.01 10.62
N MET A 674 -16.87 -32.79 9.55
CA MET A 674 -15.84 -33.81 9.36
C MET A 674 -15.09 -33.54 8.05
N ASP A 675 -13.78 -33.33 8.12
CA ASP A 675 -12.91 -33.08 6.97
C ASP A 675 -11.67 -33.96 7.04
N LEU A 676 -11.66 -35.05 6.26
CA LEU A 676 -10.57 -36.05 6.19
C LEU A 676 -9.76 -35.93 4.89
N SER A 677 -9.83 -34.79 4.21
CA SER A 677 -9.28 -34.58 2.86
C SER A 677 -7.84 -35.08 2.69
N PHE A 678 -7.55 -35.73 1.56
CA PHE A 678 -6.24 -36.26 1.18
C PHE A 678 -5.69 -37.38 2.09
N SER A 679 -6.53 -38.01 2.91
CA SER A 679 -6.18 -39.23 3.62
C SER A 679 -6.15 -40.41 2.64
N TYR A 680 -5.07 -40.54 1.88
CA TYR A 680 -4.96 -41.49 0.76
C TYR A 680 -5.15 -42.96 1.17
N ASN A 681 -4.84 -43.30 2.42
CA ASN A 681 -4.99 -44.65 2.96
C ASN A 681 -6.45 -44.99 3.36
N LEU A 682 -7.33 -43.99 3.46
CA LEU A 682 -8.66 -44.16 4.05
C LEU A 682 -9.54 -45.07 3.17
N ARG A 683 -9.87 -46.25 3.69
CA ARG A 683 -10.73 -47.24 3.03
C ARG A 683 -12.20 -47.07 3.39
N LYS A 684 -12.49 -46.74 4.65
CA LYS A 684 -13.86 -46.66 5.19
C LYS A 684 -14.05 -45.48 6.13
N VAL A 685 -15.27 -44.96 6.14
CA VAL A 685 -15.78 -44.00 7.13
C VAL A 685 -16.71 -44.75 8.08
N PRO A 686 -16.61 -44.55 9.41
CA PRO A 686 -17.40 -45.26 10.42
C PRO A 686 -18.89 -44.96 10.31
N ASP A 687 -19.74 -45.73 11.01
CA ASP A 687 -21.17 -45.45 11.04
C ASP A 687 -21.50 -44.07 11.63
N LEU A 688 -22.05 -43.19 10.79
CA LEU A 688 -22.44 -41.82 11.13
C LEU A 688 -23.89 -41.73 11.67
N SER A 689 -24.54 -42.86 11.99
CA SER A 689 -25.92 -42.89 12.50
C SER A 689 -26.16 -42.03 13.76
N SER A 690 -25.11 -41.82 14.57
CA SER A 690 -25.13 -40.98 15.78
C SER A 690 -24.78 -39.50 15.53
N ALA A 691 -24.34 -39.14 14.32
CA ALA A 691 -23.88 -37.81 13.94
C ALA A 691 -25.02 -36.96 13.34
N THR A 692 -26.20 -36.94 13.98
CA THR A 692 -27.42 -36.36 13.41
C THR A 692 -27.30 -34.88 13.04
N ASN A 693 -26.41 -34.14 13.72
CA ASN A 693 -26.14 -32.72 13.50
C ASN A 693 -25.03 -32.44 12.47
N LEU A 694 -24.55 -33.45 11.73
CA LEU A 694 -23.43 -33.29 10.79
C LEU A 694 -23.83 -32.43 9.59
N GLU A 695 -23.44 -31.16 9.60
CA GLU A 695 -23.69 -30.18 8.55
C GLU A 695 -22.71 -30.30 7.36
N ALA A 696 -21.50 -30.83 7.56
CA ALA A 696 -20.47 -30.89 6.51
C ALA A 696 -19.58 -32.14 6.58
N LEU A 697 -19.50 -32.90 5.47
CA LEU A 697 -18.63 -34.07 5.28
C LEU A 697 -17.72 -33.88 4.06
N ILE A 698 -16.41 -33.84 4.28
CA ILE A 698 -15.41 -33.50 3.27
C ILE A 698 -14.36 -34.61 3.20
N LEU A 699 -14.32 -35.35 2.09
CA LEU A 699 -13.42 -36.49 1.86
C LEU A 699 -12.50 -36.30 0.64
N THR A 700 -12.42 -35.08 0.10
CA THR A 700 -11.63 -34.69 -1.09
C THR A 700 -10.22 -35.31 -1.10
N GLY A 701 -9.93 -36.24 -2.01
CA GLY A 701 -8.63 -36.89 -2.16
C GLY A 701 -8.47 -38.28 -1.52
N CYS A 702 -9.52 -38.88 -0.94
CA CYS A 702 -9.47 -40.22 -0.35
C CYS A 702 -9.47 -41.34 -1.41
N ARG A 703 -8.32 -41.51 -2.08
CA ARG A 703 -8.13 -42.39 -3.25
C ARG A 703 -8.37 -43.89 -3.04
N ASN A 704 -8.39 -44.38 -1.81
CA ASN A 704 -8.66 -45.79 -1.50
C ASN A 704 -10.04 -46.02 -0.88
N LEU A 705 -10.92 -45.00 -0.84
CA LEU A 705 -12.25 -45.11 -0.23
C LEU A 705 -13.12 -46.14 -0.97
N GLU A 706 -13.44 -47.25 -0.31
CA GLU A 706 -14.13 -48.40 -0.90
C GLU A 706 -15.65 -48.23 -0.86
N GLU A 707 -16.17 -47.68 0.24
CA GLU A 707 -17.60 -47.48 0.46
C GLU A 707 -17.90 -46.29 1.41
N LEU A 708 -19.10 -45.71 1.27
CA LEU A 708 -19.66 -44.77 2.24
C LEU A 708 -20.66 -45.48 3.17
N PRO A 709 -20.64 -45.18 4.49
CA PRO A 709 -21.51 -45.85 5.46
C PRO A 709 -22.99 -45.57 5.17
N SER A 710 -23.83 -46.60 5.32
CA SER A 710 -25.22 -46.55 4.87
C SER A 710 -26.10 -45.54 5.62
N SER A 711 -25.62 -45.00 6.73
CA SER A 711 -26.23 -43.94 7.54
C SER A 711 -26.10 -42.54 6.96
N VAL A 712 -25.22 -42.28 5.98
CA VAL A 712 -25.12 -40.96 5.31
C VAL A 712 -26.47 -40.50 4.74
N LYS A 713 -27.31 -41.45 4.28
CA LYS A 713 -28.67 -41.20 3.78
C LYS A 713 -29.66 -40.66 4.84
N ASN A 714 -29.34 -40.84 6.13
CA ASN A 714 -30.17 -40.48 7.28
C ASN A 714 -29.72 -39.14 7.93
N LEU A 715 -28.70 -38.47 7.39
CA LEU A 715 -28.16 -37.23 7.95
C LEU A 715 -29.01 -36.03 7.52
N GLU A 716 -30.10 -35.76 8.26
CA GLU A 716 -31.07 -34.71 7.91
C GLU A 716 -30.47 -33.29 7.96
N SER A 717 -29.39 -33.06 8.72
CA SER A 717 -28.68 -31.77 8.78
C SER A 717 -27.59 -31.58 7.72
N LEU A 718 -27.31 -32.55 6.85
CA LEU A 718 -26.13 -32.52 5.96
C LEU A 718 -26.26 -31.49 4.83
N VAL A 719 -25.63 -30.33 5.01
CA VAL A 719 -25.54 -29.27 4.02
C VAL A 719 -24.44 -29.58 3.00
N GLU A 720 -23.17 -29.65 3.42
CA GLU A 720 -21.99 -29.77 2.53
C GLU A 720 -21.51 -31.23 2.43
N LEU A 721 -21.42 -31.78 1.22
CA LEU A 721 -20.76 -33.08 0.97
C LEU A 721 -19.74 -32.94 -0.16
N ARG A 722 -18.47 -33.29 0.08
CA ARG A 722 -17.40 -33.33 -0.95
C ARG A 722 -16.75 -34.70 -1.08
N LEU A 723 -16.64 -35.19 -2.32
CA LEU A 723 -16.10 -36.51 -2.69
C LEU A 723 -15.10 -36.46 -3.86
N GLU A 724 -14.47 -35.30 -4.10
CA GLU A 724 -13.52 -35.10 -5.21
C GLU A 724 -12.31 -36.06 -5.09
N TRP A 725 -11.82 -36.60 -6.20
CA TRP A 725 -10.65 -37.51 -6.24
C TRP A 725 -10.80 -38.78 -5.37
N CYS A 726 -12.02 -39.31 -5.28
CA CYS A 726 -12.37 -40.54 -4.57
C CYS A 726 -12.90 -41.61 -5.56
N PRO A 727 -12.65 -42.91 -5.35
CA PRO A 727 -13.27 -43.96 -6.14
C PRO A 727 -14.80 -43.89 -6.04
N THR A 728 -15.52 -44.05 -7.15
CA THR A 728 -16.99 -44.13 -7.11
C THR A 728 -17.44 -45.39 -6.38
N PRO A 729 -18.14 -45.28 -5.22
CA PRO A 729 -18.70 -46.44 -4.55
C PRO A 729 -19.75 -47.09 -5.47
N LYS A 730 -19.66 -48.41 -5.67
CA LYS A 730 -20.43 -49.18 -6.68
C LYS A 730 -21.97 -49.05 -6.58
N ASP A 731 -22.46 -48.50 -5.47
CA ASP A 731 -23.87 -48.44 -5.07
C ASP A 731 -24.35 -47.00 -4.78
N LEU A 732 -23.52 -45.99 -5.05
CA LEU A 732 -23.81 -44.59 -4.69
C LEU A 732 -25.01 -44.03 -5.47
N SER A 733 -25.17 -44.40 -6.73
CA SER A 733 -26.26 -43.95 -7.61
C SER A 733 -27.64 -44.45 -7.20
N ALA A 734 -27.72 -45.61 -6.52
CA ALA A 734 -28.97 -46.15 -5.97
C ALA A 734 -29.33 -45.55 -4.59
N LYS A 735 -28.34 -45.00 -3.88
CA LYS A 735 -28.49 -44.46 -2.52
C LYS A 735 -28.76 -42.95 -2.48
N ILE A 736 -28.23 -42.17 -3.44
CA ILE A 736 -28.42 -40.71 -3.51
C ILE A 736 -29.88 -40.31 -3.76
N SER A 737 -30.64 -41.11 -4.52
CA SER A 737 -32.05 -40.84 -4.84
C SER A 737 -33.02 -40.97 -3.66
N LEU A 738 -32.52 -41.34 -2.47
CA LEU A 738 -33.28 -41.47 -1.21
C LEU A 738 -32.95 -40.35 -0.20
N TRP A 739 -32.04 -39.42 -0.53
CA TRP A 739 -31.65 -38.32 0.36
C TRP A 739 -32.70 -37.19 0.31
N LYS A 740 -33.25 -36.81 1.47
CA LYS A 740 -34.42 -35.91 1.50
C LYS A 740 -34.12 -34.41 1.35
N SER A 741 -33.07 -33.86 1.97
CA SER A 741 -32.89 -32.39 2.04
C SER A 741 -31.44 -31.86 2.17
N PRO A 742 -30.47 -32.27 1.32
CA PRO A 742 -29.10 -31.76 1.40
C PRO A 742 -28.90 -30.41 0.70
N SER A 743 -28.67 -29.34 1.45
CA SER A 743 -28.68 -27.95 0.94
C SER A 743 -27.46 -27.54 0.10
N GLN A 744 -26.35 -28.28 0.10
CA GLN A 744 -25.14 -28.07 -0.75
C GLN A 744 -24.38 -29.38 -1.11
N ILE A 745 -24.98 -30.27 -1.91
CA ILE A 745 -24.21 -31.40 -2.51
C ILE A 745 -23.10 -30.85 -3.43
N GLN A 746 -21.83 -31.06 -3.07
CA GLN A 746 -20.64 -30.75 -3.88
C GLN A 746 -19.94 -32.05 -4.31
N VAL A 747 -20.65 -32.89 -5.06
CA VAL A 747 -20.09 -34.11 -5.65
C VAL A 747 -19.15 -33.75 -6.80
N PHE A 748 -18.03 -34.47 -6.89
CA PHE A 748 -17.07 -34.46 -8.00
C PHE A 748 -16.77 -35.93 -8.32
N GLU A 749 -16.38 -36.27 -9.55
CA GLU A 749 -16.11 -37.67 -9.99
C GLU A 749 -17.24 -38.67 -9.67
N CYS A 750 -18.37 -38.56 -10.38
CA CYS A 750 -19.48 -39.53 -10.27
C CYS A 750 -19.93 -40.09 -11.63
N SER A 751 -19.19 -41.10 -12.11
CA SER A 751 -19.44 -41.90 -13.31
C SER A 751 -20.63 -42.87 -13.17
N GLY A 752 -21.82 -42.37 -12.83
CA GLY A 752 -23.03 -43.22 -12.77
C GLY A 752 -24.36 -42.59 -12.37
N LEU A 753 -24.43 -41.29 -12.07
CA LEU A 753 -25.65 -40.67 -11.54
C LEU A 753 -26.81 -40.62 -12.56
N ARG A 754 -27.95 -41.22 -12.20
CA ARG A 754 -29.25 -41.04 -12.86
C ARG A 754 -30.32 -40.68 -11.82
N VAL A 755 -31.09 -39.65 -12.14
CA VAL A 755 -32.27 -39.13 -11.40
C VAL A 755 -31.95 -38.50 -10.04
N LEU A 756 -32.21 -37.18 -9.97
CA LEU A 756 -32.64 -36.48 -8.77
C LEU A 756 -34.01 -35.85 -9.08
N ARG A 757 -34.84 -35.65 -8.05
CA ARG A 757 -36.05 -34.81 -8.06
C ARG A 757 -36.15 -34.10 -6.72
N ASP A 758 -36.83 -32.96 -6.72
CA ASP A 758 -37.33 -32.22 -5.56
C ASP A 758 -36.30 -32.04 -4.42
N VAL A 759 -35.43 -31.05 -4.60
CA VAL A 759 -34.60 -30.48 -3.53
C VAL A 759 -34.87 -28.98 -3.51
N ASP A 760 -35.32 -28.43 -2.38
CA ASP A 760 -35.34 -26.98 -2.18
C ASP A 760 -33.90 -26.49 -2.03
N THR A 761 -33.41 -25.84 -3.07
CA THR A 761 -32.01 -25.40 -3.19
C THR A 761 -31.93 -23.91 -2.95
N THR A 762 -30.94 -23.43 -2.18
CA THR A 762 -30.63 -22.00 -2.06
C THR A 762 -29.12 -21.78 -1.94
N GLY A 763 -28.50 -21.08 -2.91
CA GLY A 763 -27.08 -20.70 -2.83
C GLY A 763 -26.09 -21.83 -3.18
N LEU A 764 -26.48 -22.75 -4.07
CA LEU A 764 -25.79 -24.01 -4.30
C LEU A 764 -24.63 -23.93 -5.33
N THR A 765 -23.67 -24.84 -5.19
CA THR A 765 -22.59 -25.11 -6.15
C THR A 765 -22.65 -26.56 -6.59
N LEU A 766 -22.83 -26.83 -7.89
CA LEU A 766 -22.88 -28.19 -8.46
C LEU A 766 -21.64 -28.44 -9.32
N SER A 767 -20.70 -29.24 -8.82
CA SER A 767 -19.70 -29.86 -9.69
C SER A 767 -20.21 -31.19 -10.25
N LEU A 768 -19.73 -31.55 -11.43
CA LEU A 768 -19.79 -32.87 -12.05
C LEU A 768 -18.48 -33.11 -12.83
N SER A 769 -17.36 -32.57 -12.34
CA SER A 769 -16.08 -32.59 -13.07
C SER A 769 -15.53 -34.03 -13.21
N ASP A 770 -14.85 -34.28 -14.33
CA ASP A 770 -14.40 -35.59 -14.86
C ASP A 770 -15.54 -36.63 -15.09
N ALA A 771 -16.81 -36.21 -15.08
CA ALA A 771 -17.93 -37.13 -15.32
C ALA A 771 -18.16 -37.44 -16.82
N VAL A 772 -18.52 -38.69 -17.12
CA VAL A 772 -18.81 -39.18 -18.48
C VAL A 772 -20.23 -38.74 -18.93
N ILE A 773 -20.44 -37.43 -19.05
CA ILE A 773 -21.73 -36.82 -19.39
C ILE A 773 -21.80 -36.46 -20.87
N ASN A 774 -22.64 -37.18 -21.63
CA ASN A 774 -22.86 -36.89 -23.06
C ASN A 774 -23.75 -35.65 -23.29
N LYS A 775 -24.67 -35.37 -22.35
CA LYS A 775 -25.66 -34.29 -22.43
C LYS A 775 -26.16 -33.92 -21.03
N MET A 776 -26.30 -32.64 -20.77
CA MET A 776 -26.83 -32.11 -19.50
C MET A 776 -28.28 -32.57 -19.23
N PRO A 777 -28.62 -33.09 -18.03
CA PRO A 777 -30.00 -33.44 -17.68
C PRO A 777 -30.97 -32.26 -17.73
N SER A 778 -32.21 -32.51 -18.16
CA SER A 778 -33.26 -31.48 -18.29
C SER A 778 -33.69 -30.87 -16.95
N TRP A 779 -33.58 -31.62 -15.84
CA TRP A 779 -33.98 -31.17 -14.51
C TRP A 779 -33.06 -30.10 -13.91
N ILE A 780 -31.83 -29.91 -14.42
CA ILE A 780 -30.93 -28.86 -13.89
C ILE A 780 -31.50 -27.46 -14.13
N LYS A 781 -32.36 -27.28 -15.15
CA LYS A 781 -33.11 -26.02 -15.36
C LYS A 781 -34.12 -25.71 -14.24
N LEU A 782 -34.52 -26.70 -13.44
CA LEU A 782 -35.46 -26.55 -12.33
C LEU A 782 -34.78 -26.06 -11.03
N LEU A 783 -33.43 -26.10 -10.94
CA LEU A 783 -32.68 -25.62 -9.78
C LEU A 783 -32.54 -24.08 -9.82
N SER A 784 -33.63 -23.38 -9.48
CA SER A 784 -33.79 -21.91 -9.61
C SER A 784 -32.85 -21.05 -8.75
N HIS A 785 -32.04 -21.64 -7.87
CA HIS A 785 -31.14 -20.94 -6.95
C HIS A 785 -29.71 -21.50 -6.95
N LEU A 786 -29.33 -22.21 -8.02
CA LEU A 786 -27.98 -22.71 -8.27
C LEU A 786 -27.09 -21.54 -8.70
N HIS A 787 -25.95 -21.33 -8.02
CA HIS A 787 -25.06 -20.18 -8.25
C HIS A 787 -23.77 -20.55 -8.99
N THR A 788 -23.20 -21.73 -8.75
CA THR A 788 -22.00 -22.20 -9.49
C THR A 788 -22.25 -23.57 -10.12
N ILE A 789 -21.77 -23.77 -11.36
CA ILE A 789 -21.66 -25.09 -11.99
C ILE A 789 -20.22 -25.34 -12.45
N ALA A 790 -19.68 -26.53 -12.20
CA ALA A 790 -18.37 -26.96 -12.72
C ALA A 790 -18.44 -28.32 -13.41
N LEU A 791 -18.18 -28.34 -14.73
CA LEU A 791 -18.17 -29.53 -15.60
C LEU A 791 -16.78 -29.75 -16.22
N ALA A 792 -15.72 -29.34 -15.52
CA ALA A 792 -14.36 -29.47 -16.02
C ALA A 792 -14.06 -30.94 -16.38
N LYS A 793 -13.35 -31.18 -17.48
CA LYS A 793 -13.02 -32.51 -18.01
C LYS A 793 -14.21 -33.41 -18.39
N CYS A 794 -15.41 -32.87 -18.56
CA CYS A 794 -16.49 -33.62 -19.21
C CYS A 794 -16.23 -33.76 -20.73
N TYR A 795 -15.19 -34.52 -21.12
CA TYR A 795 -14.71 -34.69 -22.50
C TYR A 795 -15.80 -35.16 -23.48
N SER A 796 -16.82 -35.86 -22.98
CA SER A 796 -17.98 -36.35 -23.74
C SER A 796 -19.08 -35.31 -23.97
N LEU A 797 -19.07 -34.18 -23.25
CA LEU A 797 -20.10 -33.14 -23.34
C LEU A 797 -19.90 -32.31 -24.61
N LYS A 798 -20.58 -32.69 -25.70
CA LYS A 798 -20.42 -32.07 -27.03
C LYS A 798 -21.23 -30.79 -27.24
N VAL A 799 -22.21 -30.52 -26.38
CA VAL A 799 -23.22 -29.45 -26.52
C VAL A 799 -23.24 -28.61 -25.25
N PHE A 800 -23.24 -27.28 -25.40
CA PHE A 800 -23.30 -26.35 -24.27
C PHE A 800 -24.52 -26.64 -23.36
N PRO A 801 -24.33 -26.79 -22.04
CA PRO A 801 -25.40 -27.21 -21.14
C PRO A 801 -26.49 -26.13 -21.03
N ARG A 802 -27.77 -26.53 -21.02
CA ARG A 802 -28.87 -25.62 -20.64
C ARG A 802 -28.91 -25.51 -19.13
N VAL A 803 -28.58 -24.33 -18.61
CA VAL A 803 -28.42 -24.04 -17.18
C VAL A 803 -29.39 -22.94 -16.70
N PRO A 804 -29.74 -22.86 -15.40
CA PRO A 804 -30.64 -21.85 -14.87
C PRO A 804 -30.03 -20.43 -14.85
N ASN A 805 -30.90 -19.41 -14.92
CA ASN A 805 -30.51 -17.98 -14.96
C ASN A 805 -29.92 -17.44 -13.63
N SER A 806 -29.93 -18.24 -12.57
CA SER A 806 -29.45 -17.87 -11.23
C SER A 806 -27.93 -17.85 -11.10
N ILE A 807 -27.22 -18.48 -12.05
CA ILE A 807 -25.80 -18.80 -11.99
C ILE A 807 -24.91 -17.55 -12.15
N GLN A 808 -23.87 -17.51 -11.31
CA GLN A 808 -22.77 -16.56 -11.28
C GLN A 808 -21.49 -17.15 -11.87
N GLU A 809 -21.20 -18.43 -11.65
CA GLU A 809 -19.98 -19.07 -12.13
C GLU A 809 -20.26 -20.33 -12.96
N LEU A 810 -19.60 -20.46 -14.12
CA LEU A 810 -19.74 -21.63 -14.99
C LEU A 810 -18.37 -22.10 -15.49
N ASP A 811 -17.94 -23.28 -15.06
CA ASP A 811 -16.74 -23.95 -15.57
C ASP A 811 -17.12 -25.09 -16.52
N LEU A 812 -16.57 -25.06 -17.73
CA LEU A 812 -16.74 -26.03 -18.82
C LEU A 812 -15.37 -26.43 -19.39
N SER A 813 -14.29 -26.29 -18.61
CA SER A 813 -12.92 -26.58 -19.04
C SER A 813 -12.77 -28.03 -19.52
N GLU A 814 -11.89 -28.28 -20.48
CA GLU A 814 -11.58 -29.59 -21.07
C GLU A 814 -12.80 -30.34 -21.65
N THR A 815 -13.94 -29.67 -21.89
CA THR A 815 -15.14 -30.30 -22.43
C THR A 815 -15.06 -30.57 -23.93
N GLY A 816 -15.96 -31.43 -24.42
CA GLY A 816 -16.13 -31.72 -25.83
C GLY A 816 -16.87 -30.64 -26.64
N ILE A 817 -17.20 -29.49 -26.04
CA ILE A 817 -18.07 -28.45 -26.60
C ILE A 817 -17.45 -27.86 -27.87
N GLN A 818 -18.28 -27.66 -28.90
CA GLN A 818 -17.87 -27.08 -30.19
C GLN A 818 -18.27 -25.61 -30.37
N GLU A 819 -19.36 -25.18 -29.74
CA GLU A 819 -19.99 -23.88 -29.99
C GLU A 819 -20.66 -23.37 -28.70
N VAL A 820 -20.47 -22.08 -28.39
CA VAL A 820 -21.23 -21.37 -27.35
C VAL A 820 -22.47 -20.73 -28.00
N PRO A 821 -23.68 -20.87 -27.43
CA PRO A 821 -24.91 -20.38 -28.05
C PRO A 821 -25.25 -18.94 -27.68
N THR A 822 -25.84 -18.19 -28.61
CA THR A 822 -26.23 -16.77 -28.45
C THR A 822 -27.21 -16.48 -27.31
N TRP A 823 -27.90 -17.48 -26.76
CA TRP A 823 -28.78 -17.31 -25.60
C TRP A 823 -28.01 -17.15 -24.28
N ILE A 824 -26.69 -17.36 -24.25
CA ILE A 824 -25.85 -17.16 -23.05
C ILE A 824 -26.00 -15.75 -22.45
N LYS A 825 -26.30 -14.74 -23.29
CA LYS A 825 -26.63 -13.36 -22.86
C LYS A 825 -27.82 -13.25 -21.89
N ASN A 826 -28.66 -14.27 -21.79
CA ASN A 826 -29.80 -14.32 -20.88
C ASN A 826 -29.40 -14.74 -19.46
N LEU A 827 -28.17 -15.22 -19.24
CA LEU A 827 -27.63 -15.54 -17.91
C LEU A 827 -27.19 -14.24 -17.21
N SER A 828 -28.17 -13.40 -16.85
CA SER A 828 -27.98 -12.03 -16.35
C SER A 828 -27.38 -11.92 -14.94
N ARG A 829 -26.78 -13.00 -14.42
CA ARG A 829 -26.04 -13.06 -13.16
C ARG A 829 -24.62 -13.61 -13.33
N LEU A 830 -24.26 -14.14 -14.51
CA LEU A 830 -22.99 -14.81 -14.75
C LEU A 830 -21.84 -13.78 -14.69
N THR A 831 -20.95 -13.95 -13.71
CA THR A 831 -19.74 -13.16 -13.48
C THR A 831 -18.48 -13.84 -14.03
N SER A 832 -18.43 -15.17 -14.01
CA SER A 832 -17.25 -15.96 -14.40
C SER A 832 -17.60 -17.11 -15.35
N LEU A 833 -16.87 -17.21 -16.47
CA LEU A 833 -16.96 -18.30 -17.44
C LEU A 833 -15.57 -18.88 -17.73
N ARG A 834 -15.33 -20.15 -17.40
CA ARG A 834 -14.10 -20.87 -17.74
C ARG A 834 -14.37 -21.97 -18.76
N MET A 835 -13.55 -22.05 -19.80
CA MET A 835 -13.58 -23.07 -20.85
C MET A 835 -12.16 -23.55 -21.22
N VAL A 836 -11.22 -23.50 -20.28
CA VAL A 836 -9.79 -23.85 -20.46
C VAL A 836 -9.64 -25.20 -21.15
N GLY A 837 -8.88 -25.30 -22.24
CA GLY A 837 -8.59 -26.58 -22.91
C GLY A 837 -9.74 -27.18 -23.73
N CYS A 838 -10.79 -26.43 -24.07
CA CYS A 838 -11.85 -26.88 -24.99
C CYS A 838 -11.35 -26.97 -26.44
N LYS A 839 -10.47 -27.93 -26.74
CA LYS A 839 -9.81 -28.18 -28.03
C LYS A 839 -10.77 -28.41 -29.22
N LYS A 840 -12.08 -28.50 -28.98
CA LYS A 840 -13.13 -28.64 -30.01
C LYS A 840 -13.91 -27.35 -30.27
N LEU A 841 -13.80 -26.34 -29.42
CA LEU A 841 -14.49 -25.05 -29.50
C LEU A 841 -14.03 -24.28 -30.74
N LYS A 842 -14.99 -23.90 -31.61
CA LYS A 842 -14.76 -23.12 -32.83
C LYS A 842 -15.40 -21.74 -32.76
N ILE A 843 -16.61 -21.66 -32.20
CA ILE A 843 -17.50 -20.50 -32.28
C ILE A 843 -17.88 -20.04 -30.88
N ILE A 844 -17.69 -18.75 -30.61
CA ILE A 844 -18.25 -18.02 -29.48
C ILE A 844 -19.10 -16.87 -30.03
N PRO A 845 -20.24 -16.49 -29.43
CA PRO A 845 -21.09 -15.44 -29.97
C PRO A 845 -20.41 -14.07 -29.83
N THR A 846 -20.16 -13.41 -30.97
CA THR A 846 -19.74 -12.00 -31.02
C THR A 846 -20.97 -11.08 -31.00
N ASN A 847 -20.75 -9.80 -30.76
CA ASN A 847 -21.80 -8.76 -30.73
C ASN A 847 -22.92 -9.03 -29.70
N ILE A 848 -22.57 -9.61 -28.54
CA ILE A 848 -23.44 -9.64 -27.36
C ILE A 848 -22.77 -8.93 -26.17
N ASN A 849 -23.55 -8.52 -25.17
CA ASN A 849 -23.03 -7.88 -23.97
C ASN A 849 -23.64 -8.49 -22.71
N MET A 850 -22.84 -9.26 -21.98
CA MET A 850 -23.19 -9.85 -20.69
C MET A 850 -22.85 -8.90 -19.54
N ARG A 851 -23.84 -8.08 -19.13
CA ARG A 851 -23.71 -6.95 -18.16
C ARG A 851 -23.09 -7.27 -16.79
N SER A 852 -22.91 -8.54 -16.45
CA SER A 852 -22.33 -9.01 -15.18
C SER A 852 -21.02 -9.78 -15.35
N LEU A 853 -20.63 -10.16 -16.59
CA LEU A 853 -19.48 -11.03 -16.84
C LEU A 853 -18.19 -10.22 -16.74
N SER A 854 -17.41 -10.48 -15.69
CA SER A 854 -16.13 -9.83 -15.42
C SER A 854 -14.90 -10.73 -15.59
N SER A 855 -15.07 -12.06 -15.64
CA SER A 855 -13.97 -13.00 -15.92
C SER A 855 -14.32 -13.99 -17.04
N LEU A 856 -13.41 -14.14 -18.00
CA LEU A 856 -13.53 -15.07 -19.11
C LEU A 856 -12.19 -15.77 -19.39
N ASP A 857 -12.16 -17.10 -19.29
CA ASP A 857 -10.99 -17.91 -19.64
C ASP A 857 -11.33 -18.90 -20.76
N LEU A 858 -10.68 -18.73 -21.91
CA LEU A 858 -10.76 -19.60 -23.09
C LEU A 858 -9.38 -20.17 -23.47
N SER A 859 -8.42 -20.17 -22.55
CA SER A 859 -7.06 -20.65 -22.80
C SER A 859 -7.04 -22.09 -23.33
N HIS A 860 -6.02 -22.44 -24.10
CA HIS A 860 -5.84 -23.69 -24.84
C HIS A 860 -7.02 -24.11 -25.76
N CYS A 861 -7.94 -23.21 -26.10
CA CYS A 861 -8.98 -23.44 -27.13
C CYS A 861 -8.41 -23.31 -28.55
N THR A 862 -7.56 -24.26 -28.94
CA THR A 862 -6.74 -24.24 -30.18
C THR A 862 -7.51 -24.13 -31.51
N ARG A 863 -8.84 -24.28 -31.52
CA ARG A 863 -9.70 -24.15 -32.72
C ARG A 863 -10.52 -22.86 -32.75
N LEU A 864 -10.47 -22.04 -31.70
CA LEU A 864 -11.13 -20.73 -31.64
C LEU A 864 -10.32 -19.73 -32.47
N LYS A 865 -10.87 -19.25 -33.58
CA LYS A 865 -10.25 -18.26 -34.48
C LYS A 865 -10.73 -16.82 -34.28
N THR A 866 -11.91 -16.65 -33.70
CA THR A 866 -12.60 -15.36 -33.51
C THR A 866 -12.43 -14.85 -32.09
N PHE A 867 -12.13 -13.55 -31.94
CA PHE A 867 -12.05 -12.89 -30.64
C PHE A 867 -13.43 -12.83 -29.93
N PRO A 868 -13.50 -12.98 -28.59
CA PRO A 868 -14.76 -13.09 -27.87
C PRO A 868 -15.42 -11.74 -27.53
N GLU A 869 -16.09 -11.12 -28.50
CA GLU A 869 -16.84 -9.87 -28.31
C GLU A 869 -18.18 -10.10 -27.55
N ILE A 870 -18.08 -10.33 -26.23
CA ILE A 870 -19.15 -10.91 -25.40
C ILE A 870 -19.59 -10.07 -24.17
N SER A 871 -18.76 -9.16 -23.67
CA SER A 871 -19.03 -8.27 -22.53
C SER A 871 -18.11 -7.05 -22.58
N THR A 872 -18.61 -5.87 -22.20
CA THR A 872 -17.81 -4.63 -22.05
C THR A 872 -17.41 -4.36 -20.60
N ARG A 873 -17.58 -5.35 -19.70
CA ARG A 873 -17.28 -5.29 -18.27
C ARG A 873 -16.30 -6.38 -17.82
N LEU A 874 -15.55 -6.96 -18.76
CA LEU A 874 -14.50 -7.92 -18.45
C LEU A 874 -13.32 -7.22 -17.77
N GLU A 875 -12.99 -7.67 -16.56
CA GLU A 875 -11.79 -7.32 -15.80
C GLU A 875 -10.60 -8.18 -16.25
N ARG A 876 -10.85 -9.46 -16.55
CA ARG A 876 -9.82 -10.46 -16.87
C ARG A 876 -10.24 -11.31 -18.06
N LEU A 877 -9.38 -11.36 -19.08
CA LEU A 877 -9.57 -12.18 -20.29
C LEU A 877 -8.32 -13.02 -20.58
N ASN A 878 -8.45 -14.34 -20.47
CA ASN A 878 -7.40 -15.29 -20.84
C ASN A 878 -7.73 -16.01 -22.16
N LEU A 879 -6.81 -15.89 -23.11
CA LEU A 879 -6.85 -16.45 -24.47
C LEU A 879 -5.56 -17.24 -24.81
N GLU A 880 -4.74 -17.59 -23.81
CA GLU A 880 -3.48 -18.32 -24.02
C GLU A 880 -3.66 -19.53 -24.97
N ASN A 881 -2.74 -19.76 -25.89
CA ASN A 881 -2.70 -20.92 -26.81
C ASN A 881 -4.00 -21.12 -27.63
N THR A 882 -4.74 -20.05 -27.93
CA THR A 882 -5.87 -20.09 -28.89
C THR A 882 -5.41 -19.90 -30.33
N GLY A 883 -6.32 -20.14 -31.28
CA GLY A 883 -6.09 -19.98 -32.72
C GLY A 883 -6.49 -18.60 -33.27
N ILE A 884 -6.59 -17.57 -32.42
CA ILE A 884 -7.11 -16.25 -32.77
C ILE A 884 -6.15 -15.52 -33.72
N GLU A 885 -6.69 -14.95 -34.81
CA GLU A 885 -5.90 -14.35 -35.88
C GLU A 885 -5.73 -12.82 -35.77
N LYS A 886 -6.70 -12.14 -35.17
CA LYS A 886 -6.74 -10.67 -35.01
C LYS A 886 -7.60 -10.25 -33.80
N VAL A 887 -7.22 -9.15 -33.14
CA VAL A 887 -8.01 -8.44 -32.12
C VAL A 887 -8.88 -7.35 -32.77
N PRO A 888 -10.16 -7.19 -32.40
CA PRO A 888 -11.07 -6.18 -32.95
C PRO A 888 -10.96 -4.84 -32.22
N LEU A 889 -11.28 -3.73 -32.92
CA LEU A 889 -11.27 -2.37 -32.38
C LEU A 889 -12.27 -2.15 -31.23
N SER A 890 -13.25 -3.05 -31.06
CA SER A 890 -14.28 -2.96 -30.01
C SER A 890 -13.73 -3.17 -28.59
N ILE A 891 -12.51 -3.71 -28.44
CA ILE A 891 -11.83 -3.84 -27.14
C ILE A 891 -11.59 -2.48 -26.46
N THR A 892 -11.51 -1.39 -27.23
CA THR A 892 -11.43 -0.01 -26.73
C THR A 892 -12.60 0.39 -25.81
N SER A 893 -13.75 -0.29 -25.92
CA SER A 893 -14.93 -0.02 -25.09
C SER A 893 -14.91 -0.75 -23.73
N TRP A 894 -13.85 -1.50 -23.42
CA TRP A 894 -13.77 -2.35 -22.23
C TRP A 894 -13.02 -1.65 -21.10
N LEU A 895 -13.58 -0.53 -20.61
CA LEU A 895 -13.00 0.37 -19.59
C LEU A 895 -12.66 -0.26 -18.23
N TYR A 896 -12.94 -1.56 -18.04
CA TYR A 896 -12.74 -2.31 -16.82
C TYR A 896 -11.61 -3.36 -16.91
N LEU A 897 -10.99 -3.54 -18.09
CA LEU A 897 -10.02 -4.61 -18.34
C LEU A 897 -8.67 -4.32 -17.67
N VAL A 898 -8.25 -5.18 -16.74
CA VAL A 898 -6.99 -5.10 -15.97
C VAL A 898 -6.00 -6.17 -16.43
N ASP A 899 -6.46 -7.31 -16.94
CA ASP A 899 -5.61 -8.44 -17.34
C ASP A 899 -6.04 -9.04 -18.69
N LEU A 900 -5.11 -9.07 -19.64
CA LEU A 900 -5.28 -9.70 -20.96
C LEU A 900 -4.05 -10.57 -21.29
N SER A 901 -4.21 -11.89 -21.23
CA SER A 901 -3.23 -12.83 -21.80
C SER A 901 -3.72 -13.44 -23.10
N MET A 902 -2.88 -13.37 -24.12
CA MET A 902 -2.95 -14.08 -25.40
C MET A 902 -1.68 -14.91 -25.63
N ARG A 903 -0.95 -15.28 -24.56
CA ARG A 903 0.29 -16.06 -24.60
C ARG A 903 0.23 -17.21 -25.60
N GLY A 904 1.22 -17.38 -26.46
CA GLY A 904 1.28 -18.52 -27.40
C GLY A 904 0.19 -18.55 -28.47
N CYS A 905 -0.53 -17.45 -28.74
CA CYS A 905 -1.46 -17.33 -29.87
C CYS A 905 -0.71 -17.29 -31.22
N LYS A 906 -0.24 -18.45 -31.66
CA LYS A 906 0.55 -18.64 -32.89
C LYS A 906 -0.17 -18.24 -34.19
N SER A 907 -1.47 -17.91 -34.14
CA SER A 907 -2.23 -17.41 -35.28
C SER A 907 -2.34 -15.87 -35.34
N LEU A 908 -2.06 -15.18 -34.24
CA LEU A 908 -2.20 -13.73 -34.13
C LEU A 908 -1.16 -13.04 -35.03
N LYS A 909 -1.60 -12.10 -35.87
CA LYS A 909 -0.71 -11.36 -36.78
C LYS A 909 -0.52 -9.88 -36.45
N VAL A 910 -1.57 -9.23 -35.93
CA VAL A 910 -1.58 -7.78 -35.63
C VAL A 910 -2.38 -7.54 -34.36
N PHE A 911 -1.84 -6.73 -33.46
CA PHE A 911 -2.53 -6.16 -32.32
C PHE A 911 -2.67 -4.65 -32.52
N SER A 912 -3.88 -4.08 -32.39
CA SER A 912 -4.12 -2.69 -32.78
C SER A 912 -5.20 -1.95 -31.98
N ASN A 913 -4.78 -0.81 -31.41
CA ASN A 913 -5.55 0.37 -31.03
C ASN A 913 -6.29 0.39 -29.67
N VAL A 914 -5.81 1.29 -28.80
CA VAL A 914 -6.58 2.13 -27.88
C VAL A 914 -6.29 3.61 -28.16
N THR A 915 -7.33 4.45 -28.24
CA THR A 915 -7.22 5.92 -28.22
C THR A 915 -7.75 6.46 -26.90
N ASP A 916 -7.12 7.50 -26.36
CA ASP A 916 -7.55 8.10 -25.10
C ASP A 916 -9.00 8.58 -25.13
N SER A 917 -9.75 8.17 -24.11
CA SER A 917 -11.11 8.62 -23.83
C SER A 917 -11.32 8.66 -22.32
N ILE A 918 -10.30 9.16 -21.60
CA ILE A 918 -10.35 9.48 -20.18
C ILE A 918 -10.49 11.00 -20.04
N GLU A 919 -11.65 11.53 -20.48
CA GLU A 919 -12.24 12.63 -19.72
C GLU A 919 -12.66 12.09 -18.35
N VAL A 920 -12.55 12.93 -17.32
CA VAL A 920 -12.85 12.55 -15.93
C VAL A 920 -14.30 12.09 -15.79
N LEU A 921 -14.50 10.79 -15.53
CA LEU A 921 -15.82 10.20 -15.28
C LEU A 921 -15.83 9.29 -14.04
N ASP A 922 -15.98 9.98 -12.91
CA ASP A 922 -16.59 9.54 -11.66
C ASP A 922 -17.61 8.38 -11.79
N LEU A 923 -17.31 7.25 -11.13
CA LEU A 923 -18.29 6.28 -10.62
C LEU A 923 -17.69 5.53 -9.43
N CYS A 924 -18.51 5.35 -8.38
CA CYS A 924 -18.06 5.07 -7.01
C CYS A 924 -17.85 3.58 -6.65
N GLU A 925 -17.23 3.38 -5.48
CA GLU A 925 -17.27 2.19 -4.60
C GLU A 925 -16.88 0.82 -5.19
N GLY A 926 -15.64 0.40 -4.91
CA GLY A 926 -15.24 -1.00 -4.94
C GLY A 926 -13.76 -1.22 -5.28
N ASP A 927 -12.96 -1.45 -4.24
CA ASP A 927 -11.58 -1.98 -4.30
C ASP A 927 -10.70 -1.33 -5.39
N GLU A 928 -10.09 -0.17 -5.09
CA GLU A 928 -9.05 0.42 -5.95
C GLU A 928 -7.72 -0.36 -5.87
N GLU A 929 -7.74 -1.60 -6.39
CA GLU A 929 -6.58 -2.10 -7.11
C GLU A 929 -6.41 -1.23 -8.36
N ASP A 930 -5.35 -0.40 -8.34
CA ASP A 930 -4.73 0.31 -9.47
C ASP A 930 -5.17 -0.26 -10.84
N ARG A 931 -5.90 0.56 -11.63
CA ARG A 931 -6.51 0.19 -12.93
C ARG A 931 -5.48 0.09 -14.07
N SER A 932 -4.30 -0.44 -13.74
CA SER A 932 -3.15 -0.63 -14.61
C SER A 932 -3.25 -1.95 -15.39
N LEU A 933 -3.28 -1.86 -16.72
CA LEU A 933 -3.42 -3.01 -17.60
C LEU A 933 -2.13 -3.84 -17.67
N ARG A 934 -2.28 -5.17 -17.62
CA ARG A 934 -1.24 -6.15 -17.98
C ARG A 934 -1.59 -6.81 -19.31
N LEU A 935 -0.60 -6.90 -20.21
CA LEU A 935 -0.74 -7.50 -21.53
C LEU A 935 0.35 -8.55 -21.78
N ASP A 936 -0.06 -9.81 -21.88
CA ASP A 936 0.82 -10.94 -22.17
C ASP A 936 0.55 -11.51 -23.58
N LEU A 937 1.55 -11.43 -24.45
CA LEU A 937 1.58 -11.91 -25.83
C LEU A 937 2.70 -12.94 -26.04
N ASN A 938 3.32 -13.45 -24.97
CA ASN A 938 4.57 -14.21 -25.02
C ASN A 938 4.44 -15.49 -25.88
N GLY A 939 5.23 -15.61 -26.94
CA GLY A 939 5.20 -16.72 -27.89
C GLY A 939 4.17 -16.60 -29.02
N CYS A 940 3.61 -15.41 -29.28
CA CYS A 940 2.84 -15.12 -30.48
C CYS A 940 3.73 -15.04 -31.74
N LYS A 941 4.31 -16.19 -32.13
CA LYS A 941 5.33 -16.31 -33.20
C LYS A 941 5.00 -15.66 -34.55
N ASN A 942 3.72 -15.48 -34.88
CA ASN A 942 3.27 -14.86 -36.14
C ASN A 942 2.87 -13.38 -36.03
N LEU A 943 2.99 -12.78 -34.84
CA LEU A 943 2.74 -11.37 -34.61
C LEU A 943 3.79 -10.55 -35.36
N VAL A 944 3.34 -9.65 -36.25
CA VAL A 944 4.20 -8.80 -37.08
C VAL A 944 4.24 -7.36 -36.56
N SER A 945 3.16 -6.87 -35.97
CA SER A 945 3.10 -5.49 -35.45
C SER A 945 2.23 -5.32 -34.20
N LEU A 946 2.67 -4.38 -33.36
CA LEU A 946 1.90 -3.78 -32.27
C LEU A 946 1.59 -2.32 -32.66
N HIS A 947 0.33 -1.91 -32.61
CA HIS A 947 -0.05 -0.50 -32.84
C HIS A 947 -0.92 0.03 -31.71
N GLN A 948 -0.63 1.26 -31.24
CA GLN A 948 -1.46 2.05 -30.34
C GLN A 948 -1.84 1.30 -29.05
N LEU A 949 -0.84 1.09 -28.18
CA LEU A 949 -1.02 0.53 -26.84
C LEU A 949 -1.62 1.57 -25.86
N PRO A 950 -2.40 1.15 -24.84
CA PRO A 950 -3.02 2.07 -23.88
C PRO A 950 -2.02 2.70 -22.91
N GLY A 951 -2.26 3.95 -22.51
CA GLY A 951 -1.42 4.67 -21.55
C GLY A 951 -1.40 4.08 -20.12
N SER A 952 -2.43 3.32 -19.73
CA SER A 952 -2.52 2.64 -18.42
C SER A 952 -1.74 1.31 -18.35
N LEU A 953 -0.91 0.98 -19.33
CA LEU A 953 -0.13 -0.25 -19.36
C LEU A 953 0.98 -0.23 -18.28
N ILE A 954 1.06 -1.28 -17.46
CA ILE A 954 2.14 -1.46 -16.45
C ILE A 954 3.07 -2.64 -16.78
N CYS A 955 2.63 -3.58 -17.63
CA CYS A 955 3.45 -4.68 -18.10
C CYS A 955 3.06 -5.11 -19.52
N LEU A 956 4.06 -5.25 -20.38
CA LEU A 956 3.97 -5.88 -21.71
C LEU A 956 4.94 -7.06 -21.79
N ASP A 957 4.41 -8.28 -21.92
CA ASP A 957 5.20 -9.46 -22.22
C ASP A 957 5.02 -9.89 -23.68
N ALA A 958 5.88 -9.39 -24.57
CA ALA A 958 5.89 -9.75 -25.99
C ALA A 958 7.03 -10.73 -26.35
N CYS A 959 7.64 -11.42 -25.38
CA CYS A 959 8.77 -12.32 -25.65
C CYS A 959 8.45 -13.41 -26.68
N ASN A 960 9.48 -13.97 -27.32
CA ASN A 960 9.38 -15.07 -28.28
C ASN A 960 8.47 -14.78 -29.50
N CYS A 961 8.16 -13.50 -29.78
CA CYS A 961 7.44 -13.07 -30.99
C CYS A 961 8.43 -12.94 -32.17
N GLU A 962 8.85 -14.08 -32.69
CA GLU A 962 9.92 -14.22 -33.71
C GLU A 962 9.72 -13.40 -35.00
N LEU A 963 8.48 -13.03 -35.35
CA LEU A 963 8.17 -12.23 -36.54
C LEU A 963 7.80 -10.77 -36.27
N LEU A 964 7.93 -10.29 -35.02
CA LEU A 964 7.55 -8.91 -34.66
C LEU A 964 8.54 -7.90 -35.28
N GLU A 965 8.03 -7.07 -36.18
CA GLU A 965 8.79 -6.10 -36.98
C GLU A 965 8.57 -4.65 -36.50
N THR A 966 7.34 -4.22 -36.16
CA THR A 966 7.07 -2.83 -35.72
C THR A 966 6.31 -2.72 -34.40
N VAL A 967 6.52 -1.61 -33.67
CA VAL A 967 5.85 -1.27 -32.42
C VAL A 967 5.57 0.24 -32.41
N ASP A 968 4.31 0.63 -32.57
CA ASP A 968 3.90 2.03 -32.71
C ASP A 968 3.09 2.49 -31.48
N GLY A 969 3.47 3.60 -30.85
CA GLY A 969 2.72 4.22 -29.74
C GLY A 969 3.63 4.91 -28.73
N PHE A 970 3.06 5.50 -27.69
CA PHE A 970 3.80 6.13 -26.60
C PHE A 970 3.59 5.39 -25.29
N PHE A 971 4.69 5.04 -24.63
CA PHE A 971 4.69 4.46 -23.28
C PHE A 971 4.61 5.58 -22.24
N TYR A 972 3.41 6.12 -22.02
CA TYR A 972 3.19 7.25 -21.11
C TYR A 972 3.41 6.93 -19.61
N ASN A 973 3.33 5.66 -19.22
CA ASN A 973 3.53 5.23 -17.83
C ASN A 973 5.03 4.99 -17.52
N PRO A 974 5.67 5.79 -16.63
CA PRO A 974 7.08 5.61 -16.27
C PRO A 974 7.37 4.37 -15.39
N GLN A 975 6.33 3.60 -15.02
CA GLN A 975 6.46 2.32 -14.31
C GLN A 975 6.18 1.11 -15.22
N VAL A 976 6.08 1.30 -16.54
CA VAL A 976 5.84 0.19 -17.47
C VAL A 976 7.08 -0.70 -17.60
N ASN A 977 6.84 -2.01 -17.55
CA ASN A 977 7.86 -3.04 -17.74
C ASN A 977 7.65 -3.70 -19.12
N LEU A 978 8.67 -3.67 -19.96
CA LEU A 978 8.60 -4.06 -21.37
C LEU A 978 9.51 -5.27 -21.64
N HIS A 979 8.97 -6.34 -22.19
CA HIS A 979 9.73 -7.53 -22.50
C HIS A 979 9.55 -7.95 -23.97
N PHE A 980 10.63 -7.88 -24.73
CA PHE A 980 10.71 -8.24 -26.15
C PHE A 980 11.82 -9.28 -26.41
N ASP A 981 12.20 -10.06 -25.39
CA ASP A 981 13.17 -11.16 -25.47
C ASP A 981 12.89 -12.04 -26.72
N ASN A 982 13.92 -12.36 -27.50
CA ASN A 982 13.87 -13.12 -28.75
C ASN A 982 12.98 -12.52 -29.88
N CYS A 983 12.56 -11.25 -29.83
CA CYS A 983 11.87 -10.57 -30.94
C CYS A 983 12.86 -10.09 -32.02
N LEU A 984 13.56 -11.05 -32.65
CA LEU A 984 14.76 -10.80 -33.46
C LEU A 984 14.55 -9.84 -34.65
N LYS A 985 13.31 -9.72 -35.11
CA LYS A 985 12.89 -8.96 -36.30
C LYS A 985 12.60 -7.48 -36.08
N LEU A 986 12.57 -6.98 -34.84
CA LEU A 986 12.22 -5.57 -34.56
C LEU A 986 13.03 -4.60 -35.43
N ASN A 987 12.35 -3.65 -36.08
CA ASN A 987 13.01 -2.62 -36.89
C ASN A 987 13.74 -1.59 -35.99
N GLU A 988 14.52 -0.71 -36.60
CA GLU A 988 15.34 0.27 -35.88
C GLU A 988 14.47 1.27 -35.09
N GLU A 989 13.39 1.77 -35.70
CA GLU A 989 12.41 2.68 -35.10
C GLU A 989 11.77 2.08 -33.83
N ALA A 990 11.31 0.83 -33.87
CA ALA A 990 10.71 0.16 -32.73
C ALA A 990 11.74 -0.09 -31.61
N ARG A 991 13.00 -0.41 -31.96
CA ARG A 991 14.09 -0.54 -30.96
C ARG A 991 14.36 0.80 -30.28
N GLU A 992 14.48 1.88 -31.05
CA GLU A 992 14.69 3.23 -30.52
C GLU A 992 13.52 3.66 -29.63
N LEU A 993 12.28 3.42 -30.05
CA LEU A 993 11.07 3.75 -29.30
C LEU A 993 10.99 3.01 -27.95
N ILE A 994 11.28 1.70 -27.93
CA ILE A 994 11.37 0.93 -26.68
C ILE A 994 12.50 1.48 -25.78
N GLN A 995 13.66 1.76 -26.37
CA GLN A 995 14.88 2.22 -25.68
C GLN A 995 14.76 3.63 -25.06
N THR A 996 14.14 4.57 -25.80
CA THR A 996 13.92 5.96 -25.39
C THR A 996 12.72 6.16 -24.47
N SER A 997 11.81 5.17 -24.40
CA SER A 997 10.65 5.20 -23.51
C SER A 997 10.99 5.45 -22.03
N ALA A 998 10.02 5.96 -21.27
CA ALA A 998 10.14 6.16 -19.83
C ALA A 998 10.05 4.87 -18.99
N SER A 999 10.15 3.68 -19.62
CA SER A 999 10.00 2.37 -18.96
C SER A 999 10.95 2.18 -17.77
N SER A 1000 10.44 1.69 -16.64
CA SER A 1000 11.26 1.25 -15.50
C SER A 1000 12.20 0.10 -15.85
N LEU A 1001 11.77 -0.75 -16.79
CA LEU A 1001 12.49 -1.91 -17.30
C LEU A 1001 12.14 -2.13 -18.78
N ALA A 1002 13.12 -2.31 -19.65
CA ALA A 1002 12.90 -2.81 -21.01
C ALA A 1002 13.99 -3.79 -21.48
N VAL A 1003 13.57 -4.94 -22.01
CA VAL A 1003 14.44 -6.02 -22.51
C VAL A 1003 14.17 -6.26 -24.00
N LEU A 1004 15.19 -6.24 -24.86
CA LEU A 1004 15.05 -6.41 -26.31
C LEU A 1004 16.34 -6.96 -26.97
N PRO A 1005 16.29 -7.54 -28.18
CA PRO A 1005 17.49 -8.08 -28.85
C PRO A 1005 18.40 -6.96 -29.40
N GLY A 1006 19.71 -7.11 -29.25
CA GLY A 1006 20.68 -6.14 -29.79
C GLY A 1006 22.14 -6.48 -29.47
N GLY A 1007 23.02 -6.30 -30.46
CA GLY A 1007 24.46 -6.57 -30.38
C GLY A 1007 25.35 -5.34 -30.17
N GLU A 1008 24.79 -4.13 -30.17
CA GLU A 1008 25.49 -2.87 -29.91
C GLU A 1008 24.76 -2.02 -28.87
N LEU A 1009 25.49 -1.20 -28.11
CA LEU A 1009 24.90 -0.26 -27.16
C LEU A 1009 24.46 1.02 -27.91
N PRO A 1010 23.25 1.55 -27.66
CA PRO A 1010 22.79 2.79 -28.29
C PRO A 1010 23.72 3.97 -28.00
N SER A 1011 23.99 4.77 -29.03
CA SER A 1011 24.94 5.91 -28.98
C SER A 1011 24.55 7.00 -27.97
N TYR A 1012 23.27 7.11 -27.60
CA TYR A 1012 22.79 8.07 -26.62
C TYR A 1012 23.20 7.73 -25.17
N PHE A 1013 23.73 6.52 -24.90
CA PHE A 1013 24.37 6.21 -23.61
C PHE A 1013 25.74 6.89 -23.55
N GLN A 1014 25.77 8.04 -22.86
CA GLN A 1014 26.91 8.96 -22.72
C GLN A 1014 28.21 8.29 -22.26
N HIS A 1015 28.10 7.25 -21.43
CA HIS A 1015 29.23 6.48 -20.93
C HIS A 1015 29.04 5.01 -21.27
N GLN A 1016 30.07 4.37 -21.83
CA GLN A 1016 30.04 2.96 -22.23
C GLN A 1016 31.34 2.25 -21.83
N GLY A 1017 31.24 0.96 -21.51
CA GLY A 1017 32.36 0.09 -21.15
C GLY A 1017 32.24 -1.30 -21.75
N THR A 1018 33.38 -1.95 -21.95
CA THR A 1018 33.48 -3.35 -22.40
C THR A 1018 33.44 -4.30 -21.21
N GLY A 1019 32.65 -5.37 -21.32
CA GLY A 1019 32.40 -6.28 -20.21
C GLY A 1019 31.45 -5.68 -19.17
N SER A 1020 31.61 -6.13 -17.93
CA SER A 1020 30.65 -5.90 -16.85
C SER A 1020 30.93 -4.68 -15.96
N SER A 1021 31.80 -3.75 -16.39
CA SER A 1021 32.01 -2.49 -15.67
C SER A 1021 32.40 -1.34 -16.59
N LEU A 1022 32.15 -0.12 -16.14
CA LEU A 1022 32.57 1.11 -16.82
C LEU A 1022 33.09 2.13 -15.80
N THR A 1023 33.95 3.05 -16.25
CA THR A 1023 34.43 4.19 -15.46
C THR A 1023 33.86 5.47 -16.06
N ILE A 1024 33.25 6.31 -15.24
CA ILE A 1024 32.76 7.64 -15.61
C ILE A 1024 33.72 8.68 -15.00
N PRO A 1025 34.54 9.39 -15.80
CA PRO A 1025 35.31 10.52 -15.32
C PRO A 1025 34.38 11.70 -15.04
N PHE A 1026 34.41 12.25 -13.83
CA PHE A 1026 33.55 13.38 -13.45
C PHE A 1026 34.25 14.70 -13.77
N ILE A 1027 33.66 15.48 -14.68
CA ILE A 1027 34.20 16.79 -15.08
C ILE A 1027 33.62 17.87 -14.15
N LYS A 1028 34.46 18.82 -13.74
CA LYS A 1028 34.09 19.99 -12.91
C LYS A 1028 33.09 20.90 -13.68
N GLU A 1029 32.25 21.72 -13.05
CA GLU A 1029 32.27 22.23 -11.67
C GLU A 1029 30.84 22.64 -11.21
N ARG A 1030 30.57 22.51 -9.90
CA ARG A 1030 29.35 22.99 -9.18
C ARG A 1030 28.06 22.22 -9.50
N ASP A 1031 27.11 22.32 -8.57
CA ASP A 1031 25.73 21.81 -8.63
C ASP A 1031 25.53 20.33 -8.98
N ILE A 1032 26.31 19.44 -8.34
CA ILE A 1032 25.97 18.01 -8.27
C ILE A 1032 24.77 17.83 -7.32
N PRO A 1033 23.62 17.28 -7.78
CA PRO A 1033 22.47 17.01 -6.92
C PRO A 1033 22.78 15.84 -5.97
N ASP A 1034 22.20 15.87 -4.76
CA ASP A 1034 22.40 14.83 -3.73
C ASP A 1034 21.77 13.47 -4.08
N TYR A 1035 21.04 13.39 -5.20
CA TYR A 1035 20.38 12.21 -5.72
C TYR A 1035 20.49 12.21 -7.26
N LEU A 1036 21.17 11.21 -7.81
CA LEU A 1036 21.35 11.01 -9.25
C LEU A 1036 20.49 9.82 -9.71
N ARG A 1037 19.58 10.07 -10.65
CA ARG A 1037 18.93 9.02 -11.45
C ARG A 1037 19.79 8.73 -12.69
N PHE A 1038 19.80 7.46 -13.10
CA PHE A 1038 20.45 7.04 -14.33
C PHE A 1038 19.64 5.94 -15.02
N LYS A 1039 19.62 5.95 -16.36
CA LYS A 1039 19.20 4.80 -17.15
C LYS A 1039 20.45 4.00 -17.52
N ALA A 1040 20.47 2.71 -17.20
CA ALA A 1040 21.52 1.78 -17.59
C ALA A 1040 21.06 0.93 -18.78
N CYS A 1041 22.03 0.45 -19.55
CA CYS A 1041 21.88 -0.59 -20.55
C CYS A 1041 23.00 -1.62 -20.37
N VAL A 1042 22.61 -2.89 -20.23
CA VAL A 1042 23.51 -4.02 -20.02
C VAL A 1042 23.30 -4.99 -21.18
N MET A 1043 24.37 -5.25 -21.94
CA MET A 1043 24.33 -6.21 -23.03
C MET A 1043 24.62 -7.60 -22.49
N LEU A 1044 23.60 -8.46 -22.49
CA LEU A 1044 23.66 -9.85 -22.06
C LEU A 1044 23.98 -10.74 -23.27
N SER A 1045 24.91 -11.67 -23.10
CA SER A 1045 25.21 -12.69 -24.11
C SER A 1045 24.03 -13.63 -24.32
N SER A 1046 23.94 -14.23 -25.51
CA SER A 1046 23.10 -15.43 -25.72
C SER A 1046 23.38 -16.51 -24.66
N PHE A 1047 22.35 -17.28 -24.31
CA PHE A 1047 22.41 -18.32 -23.26
C PHE A 1047 21.45 -19.47 -23.56
N SER A 1048 21.99 -20.70 -23.56
CA SER A 1048 21.32 -21.91 -24.04
C SER A 1048 20.95 -22.93 -22.96
N GLY A 1049 21.15 -22.62 -21.67
CA GLY A 1049 20.93 -23.53 -20.55
C GLY A 1049 19.48 -23.63 -20.07
N THR A 1050 19.28 -24.31 -18.94
CA THR A 1050 17.97 -24.43 -18.27
C THR A 1050 17.45 -23.06 -17.82
N PRO A 1051 16.13 -22.78 -17.93
CA PRO A 1051 15.55 -21.54 -17.43
C PRO A 1051 15.79 -21.39 -15.91
N ARG A 1052 16.18 -20.19 -15.49
CA ARG A 1052 16.44 -19.79 -14.10
C ARG A 1052 16.12 -18.31 -13.96
N THR A 1053 15.69 -17.86 -12.78
CA THR A 1053 15.68 -16.44 -12.45
C THR A 1053 17.11 -15.91 -12.44
N PHE A 1054 17.34 -14.79 -13.11
CA PHE A 1054 18.58 -14.04 -13.04
C PHE A 1054 18.32 -12.65 -12.46
N VAL A 1055 19.33 -12.07 -11.85
CA VAL A 1055 19.26 -10.72 -11.30
C VAL A 1055 20.46 -9.94 -11.81
N VAL A 1056 20.22 -8.80 -12.47
CA VAL A 1056 21.30 -7.84 -12.72
C VAL A 1056 21.47 -7.04 -11.44
N SER A 1057 22.47 -7.40 -10.65
CA SER A 1057 22.99 -6.53 -9.60
C SER A 1057 23.84 -5.44 -10.23
N TRP A 1058 23.76 -4.24 -9.68
CA TRP A 1058 24.68 -3.15 -10.00
C TRP A 1058 25.24 -2.55 -8.71
N CYS A 1059 26.51 -2.16 -8.75
CA CYS A 1059 27.22 -1.45 -7.69
C CYS A 1059 27.95 -0.25 -8.30
N ILE A 1060 28.06 0.84 -7.54
CA ILE A 1060 28.75 2.07 -7.92
C ILE A 1060 29.74 2.38 -6.82
N PHE A 1061 31.00 2.57 -7.18
CA PHE A 1061 32.09 2.93 -6.27
C PHE A 1061 32.64 4.30 -6.67
N ASP A 1062 32.87 5.20 -5.71
CA ASP A 1062 33.89 6.24 -5.89
C ASP A 1062 35.25 5.53 -5.76
N LYS A 1063 36.17 5.67 -6.72
CA LYS A 1063 37.49 4.99 -6.66
C LYS A 1063 38.33 5.36 -5.43
N ARG A 1064 37.91 6.34 -4.62
CA ARG A 1064 38.54 6.79 -3.37
C ARG A 1064 37.92 6.15 -2.11
N LYS A 1065 36.75 5.50 -2.21
CA LYS A 1065 36.10 4.75 -1.11
C LYS A 1065 36.26 3.24 -1.34
N THR A 1066 36.37 2.48 -0.26
CA THR A 1066 36.36 0.99 -0.28
C THR A 1066 34.97 0.43 -0.55
N ASP A 1067 33.94 1.15 -0.13
CA ASP A 1067 32.56 0.73 -0.10
C ASP A 1067 31.73 1.37 -1.22
N PRO A 1068 30.68 0.69 -1.73
CA PRO A 1068 29.88 1.21 -2.84
C PRO A 1068 29.00 2.39 -2.39
N VAL A 1069 29.12 3.52 -3.08
CA VAL A 1069 28.27 4.73 -2.91
C VAL A 1069 26.83 4.53 -3.42
N GLY A 1070 26.56 3.42 -4.08
CA GLY A 1070 25.21 2.98 -4.43
C GLY A 1070 25.23 1.56 -4.95
N HIS A 1071 24.15 0.81 -4.73
CA HIS A 1071 23.95 -0.49 -5.37
C HIS A 1071 22.45 -0.78 -5.55
N GLY A 1072 22.13 -1.86 -6.25
CA GLY A 1072 20.76 -2.31 -6.42
C GLY A 1072 20.64 -3.65 -7.14
N LEU A 1073 19.41 -4.15 -7.21
CA LEU A 1073 19.03 -5.41 -7.85
C LEU A 1073 17.90 -5.17 -8.85
N CYS A 1074 18.08 -5.59 -10.10
CA CYS A 1074 17.04 -5.59 -11.12
C CYS A 1074 16.68 -7.05 -11.48
N LEU A 1075 15.45 -7.46 -11.15
CA LEU A 1075 14.95 -8.83 -11.29
C LEU A 1075 14.51 -9.11 -12.73
N PHE A 1076 14.93 -10.24 -13.31
CA PHE A 1076 14.38 -10.73 -14.57
C PHE A 1076 14.37 -12.27 -14.65
N SER A 1077 13.18 -12.85 -14.84
CA SER A 1077 12.97 -14.31 -14.80
C SER A 1077 12.44 -14.81 -16.13
N LYS A 1078 13.35 -15.07 -17.10
CA LYS A 1078 12.99 -15.49 -18.47
C LYS A 1078 13.86 -16.61 -19.04
N GLU A 1079 13.43 -17.08 -20.20
CA GLU A 1079 13.85 -18.32 -20.84
C GLU A 1079 15.18 -18.17 -21.63
N LYS A 1080 15.49 -19.17 -22.46
CA LYS A 1080 16.65 -19.22 -23.35
C LYS A 1080 16.74 -17.95 -24.23
N LEU A 1081 17.84 -17.19 -24.13
CA LEU A 1081 18.15 -16.08 -25.02
C LEU A 1081 18.90 -16.60 -26.26
N GLY A 1082 18.26 -16.50 -27.44
CA GLY A 1082 18.78 -17.02 -28.71
C GLY A 1082 19.89 -16.17 -29.34
N THR A 1083 19.97 -14.89 -28.98
CA THR A 1083 20.98 -13.91 -29.41
C THR A 1083 21.43 -13.08 -28.21
N ASP A 1084 22.36 -12.15 -28.44
CA ASP A 1084 22.67 -11.12 -27.46
C ASP A 1084 21.50 -10.14 -27.32
N HIS A 1085 21.30 -9.62 -26.11
CA HIS A 1085 20.15 -8.81 -25.71
C HIS A 1085 20.56 -7.58 -24.92
N LEU A 1086 19.84 -6.48 -25.13
CA LEU A 1086 19.95 -5.25 -24.38
C LEU A 1086 18.95 -5.28 -23.22
N PHE A 1087 19.46 -5.14 -22.00
CA PHE A 1087 18.70 -5.08 -20.77
C PHE A 1087 18.80 -3.65 -20.22
N THR A 1088 17.72 -2.88 -20.32
CA THR A 1088 17.68 -1.48 -19.85
C THR A 1088 16.81 -1.33 -18.61
N PHE A 1089 17.28 -0.54 -17.65
CA PHE A 1089 16.57 -0.28 -16.39
C PHE A 1089 16.97 1.09 -15.84
N GLU A 1090 16.16 1.64 -14.95
CA GLU A 1090 16.55 2.82 -14.17
C GLU A 1090 17.12 2.46 -12.81
N GLY A 1091 18.19 3.15 -12.43
CA GLY A 1091 18.80 3.12 -11.11
C GLY A 1091 18.90 4.51 -10.50
N SER A 1092 19.19 4.57 -9.20
CA SER A 1092 19.31 5.83 -8.46
C SER A 1092 20.25 5.68 -7.27
N PHE A 1093 21.13 6.65 -7.06
CA PHE A 1093 22.07 6.67 -5.94
C PHE A 1093 22.32 8.09 -5.44
N SER A 1094 22.92 8.21 -4.25
CA SER A 1094 23.26 9.49 -3.63
C SER A 1094 24.77 9.60 -3.45
N LEU A 1095 25.31 10.79 -3.65
CA LEU A 1095 26.74 11.08 -3.44
C LEU A 1095 26.90 11.88 -2.16
N GLU A 1096 27.47 11.24 -1.13
CA GLU A 1096 27.82 11.91 0.11
C GLU A 1096 28.88 12.99 -0.13
N LYS A 1097 28.57 14.23 0.25
CA LYS A 1097 29.48 15.38 0.17
C LYS A 1097 30.47 15.39 1.34
N ASP A 1098 31.43 14.46 1.29
CA ASP A 1098 32.59 14.44 2.20
C ASP A 1098 33.36 15.77 2.12
N LYS A 1099 33.64 16.36 3.29
CA LYS A 1099 34.17 17.73 3.38
C LYS A 1099 35.66 17.86 3.10
N ASP A 1100 36.43 16.79 3.24
CA ASP A 1100 37.90 16.83 3.22
C ASP A 1100 38.54 16.31 1.90
N HIS A 1101 37.75 15.77 0.96
CA HIS A 1101 38.26 15.17 -0.29
C HIS A 1101 37.60 15.75 -1.55
N GLY A 1102 38.12 16.90 -1.99
CA GLY A 1102 37.59 17.65 -3.13
C GLY A 1102 37.46 16.85 -4.43
N VAL A 1103 36.32 17.06 -5.11
CA VAL A 1103 35.91 16.57 -6.44
C VAL A 1103 36.00 15.04 -6.62
N ALA A 1104 34.85 14.40 -6.83
CA ALA A 1104 34.78 13.01 -7.29
C ALA A 1104 35.56 12.87 -8.60
N GLY A 1105 36.65 12.11 -8.61
CA GLY A 1105 37.50 11.97 -9.79
C GLY A 1105 36.85 11.09 -10.85
N GLU A 1106 36.48 9.87 -10.44
CA GLU A 1106 35.89 8.87 -11.31
C GLU A 1106 34.92 7.97 -10.52
N LEU A 1107 33.73 7.72 -11.09
CA LEU A 1107 32.81 6.68 -10.60
C LEU A 1107 33.06 5.38 -11.36
N TRP A 1108 33.21 4.27 -10.64
CA TRP A 1108 33.32 2.93 -11.21
C TRP A 1108 32.01 2.16 -11.02
N LEU A 1109 31.31 1.89 -12.12
CA LEU A 1109 30.02 1.20 -12.12
C LEU A 1109 30.25 -0.26 -12.54
N VAL A 1110 29.80 -1.19 -11.70
CA VAL A 1110 30.00 -2.64 -11.86
C VAL A 1110 28.66 -3.33 -11.89
N PHE A 1111 28.42 -4.12 -12.93
CA PHE A 1111 27.23 -4.94 -13.10
C PHE A 1111 27.60 -6.41 -12.89
N LYS A 1112 26.74 -7.20 -12.24
CA LYS A 1112 26.95 -8.64 -11.99
C LYS A 1112 25.64 -9.40 -12.18
N ILE A 1113 25.72 -10.61 -12.75
CA ILE A 1113 24.58 -11.52 -12.90
C ILE A 1113 24.57 -12.45 -11.67
N VAL A 1114 23.49 -12.42 -10.90
CA VAL A 1114 23.30 -13.24 -9.69
C VAL A 1114 22.18 -14.26 -9.92
N ASN A 1115 22.28 -15.42 -9.26
CA ASN A 1115 21.28 -16.49 -9.29
C ASN A 1115 20.53 -16.54 -7.95
N GLU A 1116 19.22 -16.40 -8.01
CA GLU A 1116 18.26 -16.37 -6.89
C GLU A 1116 18.50 -17.50 -5.87
N GLN A 1117 18.78 -18.74 -6.32
CA GLN A 1117 18.92 -19.91 -5.45
C GLN A 1117 20.20 -19.97 -4.59
N ARG A 1118 21.05 -18.92 -4.59
CA ARG A 1118 22.29 -18.88 -3.79
C ARG A 1118 22.40 -17.72 -2.79
N MET A 1119 21.36 -16.89 -2.62
CA MET A 1119 21.38 -15.90 -1.53
C MET A 1119 21.19 -16.59 -0.16
N LYS A 1120 22.32 -16.91 0.48
CA LYS A 1120 22.39 -17.48 1.84
C LYS A 1120 23.40 -16.71 2.70
N GLY A 1121 22.89 -15.78 3.52
CA GLY A 1121 23.48 -15.44 4.83
C GLY A 1121 24.81 -14.70 4.91
N SER A 1122 25.68 -14.69 3.88
CA SER A 1122 26.93 -13.92 3.89
C SER A 1122 27.16 -13.15 2.58
N TRP A 1123 27.83 -12.00 2.69
CA TRP A 1123 28.33 -11.22 1.55
C TRP A 1123 29.74 -11.65 1.13
N GLU A 1124 30.06 -12.94 1.21
CA GLU A 1124 31.30 -13.45 0.62
C GLU A 1124 31.16 -13.44 -0.91
N TRP A 1125 31.97 -12.61 -1.56
CA TRP A 1125 31.93 -12.38 -3.01
C TRP A 1125 32.57 -13.54 -3.80
N GLU A 1126 32.08 -14.77 -3.63
CA GLU A 1126 32.50 -15.91 -4.46
C GLU A 1126 32.16 -15.65 -5.94
N SER A 1127 33.19 -15.30 -6.71
CA SER A 1127 33.15 -15.36 -8.16
C SER A 1127 32.99 -16.83 -8.59
N VAL A 1128 31.77 -17.22 -8.99
CA VAL A 1128 31.46 -18.61 -9.37
C VAL A 1128 32.04 -18.94 -10.76
N GLU A 1129 33.38 -19.02 -10.86
CA GLU A 1129 34.13 -19.46 -12.03
C GLU A 1129 34.16 -20.99 -12.16
N SER A 1130 32.97 -21.57 -12.33
CA SER A 1130 32.77 -22.97 -12.77
C SER A 1130 31.49 -23.06 -13.60
N ASP A 1131 31.37 -24.10 -14.44
CA ASP A 1131 30.42 -24.24 -15.55
C ASP A 1131 30.60 -23.24 -16.71
N SER A 1132 31.02 -23.79 -17.86
CA SER A 1132 31.31 -23.08 -19.12
C SER A 1132 30.07 -22.64 -19.93
N GLN A 1133 28.89 -22.60 -19.30
CA GLN A 1133 27.61 -22.22 -19.91
C GLN A 1133 26.87 -21.22 -19.02
N LYS A 1134 27.31 -19.97 -19.01
CA LYS A 1134 26.69 -18.89 -18.23
C LYS A 1134 26.42 -17.66 -19.07
N LEU A 1135 25.30 -17.01 -18.77
CA LEU A 1135 24.97 -15.66 -19.20
C LEU A 1135 26.10 -14.70 -18.80
N ARG A 1136 26.61 -13.89 -19.73
CA ARG A 1136 27.70 -12.92 -19.50
C ARG A 1136 27.26 -11.51 -19.85
N ILE A 1137 27.86 -10.51 -19.20
CA ILE A 1137 27.73 -9.11 -19.60
C ILE A 1137 28.85 -8.79 -20.59
N MET A 1138 28.47 -8.51 -21.84
CA MET A 1138 29.39 -8.27 -22.96
C MET A 1138 29.83 -6.79 -23.03
N ARG A 1139 28.90 -5.88 -22.74
CA ARG A 1139 29.09 -4.42 -22.65
C ARG A 1139 28.11 -3.83 -21.65
N CYS A 1140 28.41 -2.66 -21.11
CA CYS A 1140 27.46 -1.88 -20.32
C CYS A 1140 27.55 -0.38 -20.67
N GLY A 1141 26.45 0.34 -20.53
CA GLY A 1141 26.36 1.78 -20.80
C GLY A 1141 25.40 2.47 -19.85
N VAL A 1142 25.65 3.75 -19.56
CA VAL A 1142 24.90 4.56 -18.59
C VAL A 1142 24.71 5.98 -19.13
N ARG A 1143 23.52 6.53 -18.89
CA ARG A 1143 23.12 7.92 -19.13
C ARG A 1143 22.48 8.45 -17.85
N PHE A 1144 22.85 9.65 -17.43
CA PHE A 1144 22.19 10.33 -16.31
C PHE A 1144 20.85 10.94 -16.74
N LEU A 1145 19.94 11.08 -15.79
CA LEU A 1145 18.61 11.68 -15.97
C LEU A 1145 18.54 12.93 -15.10
N ASP A 1146 18.52 14.10 -15.74
CA ASP A 1146 18.65 15.38 -15.05
C ASP A 1146 17.42 15.72 -14.20
N VAL A 1147 17.65 16.39 -13.07
CA VAL A 1147 16.63 16.63 -12.03
C VAL A 1147 15.78 17.88 -12.33
N LEU A 1148 15.95 18.51 -13.49
CA LEU A 1148 15.23 19.72 -13.90
C LEU A 1148 14.65 19.61 -15.32
N GLY A 1149 13.38 19.21 -15.42
CA GLY A 1149 12.48 19.86 -16.40
C GLY A 1149 11.98 19.10 -17.63
N ASP A 1150 12.02 17.78 -17.72
CA ASP A 1150 11.36 17.04 -18.83
C ASP A 1150 9.83 16.85 -18.61
N MET A 1151 9.12 17.98 -18.45
CA MET A 1151 7.66 18.10 -18.65
C MET A 1151 7.29 19.41 -19.38
N VAL A 1152 8.17 19.86 -20.28
CA VAL A 1152 7.83 20.87 -21.32
C VAL A 1152 8.24 20.27 -22.66
N GLY A 1153 7.29 20.13 -23.58
CA GLY A 1153 7.46 19.29 -24.77
C GLY A 1153 8.59 19.75 -25.70
N SER A 1154 9.46 18.82 -26.07
CA SER A 1154 10.41 18.99 -27.17
C SER A 1154 9.66 19.06 -28.51
N SER A 1155 9.39 20.29 -28.96
CA SER A 1155 8.90 20.53 -30.30
C SER A 1155 10.00 20.16 -31.31
N TYR A 1156 9.81 19.04 -32.00
CA TYR A 1156 10.53 18.78 -33.24
C TYR A 1156 10.16 19.87 -34.25
N GLN A 1157 10.98 20.91 -34.35
CA GLN A 1157 10.90 21.87 -35.43
C GLN A 1157 11.30 21.17 -36.73
N VAL A 1158 10.28 20.70 -37.46
CA VAL A 1158 10.42 20.37 -38.87
C VAL A 1158 10.81 21.65 -39.61
N GLU A 1159 11.98 21.69 -40.23
CA GLU A 1159 12.37 22.80 -41.11
C GLU A 1159 11.39 22.89 -42.30
N GLU A 1160 10.46 23.85 -42.26
CA GLU A 1160 9.66 24.20 -43.44
C GLU A 1160 10.57 24.82 -44.52
N LYS A 1161 11.09 23.97 -45.40
CA LYS A 1161 11.74 24.39 -46.65
C LYS A 1161 10.70 24.93 -47.63
N THR A 1162 10.34 26.19 -47.39
CA THR A 1162 9.56 27.01 -48.32
C THR A 1162 10.21 27.04 -49.70
N ARG A 1163 9.48 26.53 -50.69
CA ARG A 1163 9.67 26.87 -52.11
C ARG A 1163 8.34 27.30 -52.69
N GLU A 1164 8.35 28.43 -53.37
CA GLU A 1164 7.14 29.04 -53.94
C GLU A 1164 6.51 28.16 -55.03
N VAL A 1165 5.19 27.97 -54.96
CA VAL A 1165 4.33 28.13 -56.15
C VAL A 1165 3.12 28.99 -55.74
N LYS A 1166 2.69 29.88 -56.64
CA LYS A 1166 1.73 30.97 -56.36
C LYS A 1166 0.28 30.58 -56.72
N LYS A 1167 -0.65 31.39 -56.18
CA LYS A 1167 -2.00 31.77 -56.69
C LYS A 1167 -3.27 31.07 -56.17
N GLU A 1168 -4.22 31.96 -55.83
CA GLU A 1168 -5.66 31.92 -56.15
C GLU A 1168 -6.62 30.93 -55.42
N ASN A 1169 -6.96 31.36 -54.20
CA ASN A 1169 -8.34 31.63 -53.72
C ASN A 1169 -9.30 32.10 -54.88
N PRO A 1170 -10.66 31.95 -54.84
CA PRO A 1170 -11.51 31.60 -53.70
C PRO A 1170 -12.80 30.76 -54.02
N PHE A 1171 -13.74 30.69 -53.05
CA PHE A 1171 -15.21 30.55 -53.24
C PHE A 1171 -15.76 29.16 -53.72
N GLU A 1172 -16.99 28.71 -53.39
CA GLU A 1172 -17.99 29.15 -52.41
C GLU A 1172 -19.15 28.11 -52.23
N LYS A 1173 -20.06 28.39 -51.27
CA LYS A 1173 -21.53 28.14 -51.36
C LYS A 1173 -22.12 26.69 -51.40
N LYS A 1174 -22.83 26.41 -50.29
CA LYS A 1174 -24.32 26.24 -50.19
C LYS A 1174 -24.96 24.82 -50.03
N LYS A 1175 -25.68 24.74 -48.89
CA LYS A 1175 -27.13 24.40 -48.74
C LYS A 1175 -27.62 22.93 -48.81
N LYS A 1176 -28.04 22.47 -47.63
CA LYS A 1176 -29.46 22.24 -47.22
C LYS A 1176 -30.37 21.30 -48.08
N ARG A 1177 -30.98 20.35 -47.33
CA ARG A 1177 -32.42 19.90 -47.32
C ARG A 1177 -32.81 18.53 -47.94
N LYS A 1178 -33.27 17.67 -47.01
CA LYS A 1178 -34.60 17.01 -46.95
C LYS A 1178 -34.94 15.77 -47.84
N ARG A 1179 -35.28 14.71 -47.08
CA ARG A 1179 -36.54 13.91 -47.11
C ARG A 1179 -36.77 12.81 -48.17
N LYS A 1180 -36.89 11.59 -47.59
CA LYS A 1180 -38.07 10.66 -47.60
C LYS A 1180 -38.23 9.60 -48.71
N LYS A 1181 -38.57 8.40 -48.20
CA LYS A 1181 -39.33 7.27 -48.78
C LYS A 1181 -38.61 6.49 -49.89
N LYS A 1182 -38.38 5.17 -49.70
CA LYS A 1182 -39.34 4.04 -49.75
C LYS A 1182 -39.93 3.81 -51.15
N LEU A 1183 -39.51 2.73 -51.80
CA LEU A 1183 -40.43 1.67 -52.24
C LEU A 1183 -39.71 0.29 -52.29
N ASN A 1184 -40.50 -0.75 -52.60
CA ASN A 1184 -40.21 -2.19 -52.74
C ASN A 1184 -41.24 -2.70 -53.81
N PRO A 1185 -41.32 -3.99 -54.24
CA PRO A 1185 -40.45 -5.17 -54.06
C PRO A 1185 -40.32 -6.13 -55.30
N VAL A 1186 -39.50 -7.22 -55.19
CA VAL A 1186 -39.57 -8.58 -55.87
C VAL A 1186 -39.61 -8.68 -57.43
N PRO A 1187 -39.63 -9.88 -58.10
CA PRO A 1187 -39.37 -11.31 -57.72
C PRO A 1187 -38.43 -12.13 -58.70
N PHE A 1188 -38.40 -13.48 -58.54
CA PHE A 1188 -37.94 -14.60 -59.45
C PHE A 1188 -36.44 -15.02 -59.41
N LYS A 1189 -36.04 -16.30 -59.67
CA LYS A 1189 -36.56 -17.68 -59.36
C LYS A 1189 -35.47 -18.74 -59.73
N GLU A 1190 -35.71 -20.03 -59.38
CA GLU A 1190 -35.21 -21.34 -59.92
C GLU A 1190 -34.35 -21.36 -61.22
N ASN A 1191 -33.46 -22.33 -61.55
CA ASN A 1191 -32.89 -23.59 -60.97
C ASN A 1191 -31.65 -24.02 -61.88
N ASP A 1192 -30.99 -25.20 -61.91
CA ASP A 1192 -31.04 -26.56 -61.30
C ASP A 1192 -29.71 -27.36 -61.52
N LYS A 1193 -29.54 -28.55 -60.86
CA LYS A 1193 -28.80 -29.79 -61.33
C LYS A 1193 -27.28 -29.75 -61.68
N ASP A 1194 -26.51 -30.84 -61.82
CA ASP A 1194 -26.60 -32.31 -61.54
C ASP A 1194 -25.17 -32.94 -61.47
N SER A 1195 -25.00 -34.14 -60.88
CA SER A 1195 -23.88 -35.13 -61.10
C SER A 1195 -22.43 -34.74 -60.67
N GLU A 1196 -21.45 -35.64 -60.45
CA GLU A 1196 -21.39 -37.13 -60.46
C GLU A 1196 -20.29 -37.67 -59.49
N ASP A 1197 -20.28 -38.98 -59.22
CA ASP A 1197 -19.33 -39.68 -58.31
C ASP A 1197 -17.99 -40.07 -58.98
N LEU A 1198 -16.98 -40.43 -58.17
CA LEU A 1198 -16.13 -41.63 -58.39
C LEU A 1198 -15.29 -42.02 -57.16
N SER A 1199 -14.78 -43.26 -57.18
CA SER A 1199 -14.14 -44.01 -56.08
C SER A 1199 -12.57 -43.90 -56.14
N ASP A 1200 -11.70 -44.64 -55.44
CA ASP A 1200 -11.81 -45.97 -54.79
C ASP A 1200 -10.61 -46.29 -53.84
N THR A 1201 -10.79 -47.28 -52.94
CA THR A 1201 -9.79 -48.20 -52.29
C THR A 1201 -8.44 -47.70 -51.69
N ASP A 1202 -7.69 -48.46 -50.86
CA ASP A 1202 -7.94 -49.42 -49.76
C ASP A 1202 -6.57 -49.81 -49.11
N SER A 1203 -6.57 -50.55 -48.00
CA SER A 1203 -5.46 -51.34 -47.41
C SER A 1203 -4.30 -50.58 -46.69
N SER A 1204 -3.49 -51.18 -45.80
CA SER A 1204 -3.74 -52.22 -44.78
C SER A 1204 -2.57 -52.30 -43.76
N LEU A 1205 -2.83 -52.91 -42.58
CA LEU A 1205 -1.93 -53.64 -41.63
C LEU A 1205 -0.40 -53.30 -41.55
N GLY A 1206 0.24 -53.29 -40.37
CA GLY A 1206 -0.18 -53.83 -39.07
C GLY A 1206 0.79 -53.52 -37.89
N TYR A 1207 0.88 -54.44 -36.92
CA TYR A 1207 1.35 -54.18 -35.54
C TYR A 1207 2.87 -54.04 -35.33
N ASN A 1208 3.24 -53.26 -34.31
CA ASN A 1208 4.11 -53.76 -33.24
C ASN A 1208 3.91 -53.02 -31.91
N ASN A 1209 4.02 -53.74 -30.78
CA ASN A 1209 3.87 -53.22 -29.42
C ASN A 1209 5.20 -53.29 -28.66
N SER A 1210 5.57 -52.22 -27.96
CA SER A 1210 6.42 -52.33 -26.76
C SER A 1210 6.11 -51.18 -25.79
N PHE A 1211 5.99 -51.50 -24.50
CA PHE A 1211 5.71 -50.52 -23.45
C PHE A 1211 7.00 -49.88 -22.95
N LEU A 1212 7.01 -48.56 -22.82
CA LEU A 1212 7.85 -47.87 -21.84
C LEU A 1212 7.05 -46.71 -21.23
N SER A 1213 6.84 -46.77 -19.91
CA SER A 1213 5.98 -45.84 -19.19
C SER A 1213 6.65 -44.49 -18.97
N ILE A 1214 6.14 -43.44 -19.60
CA ILE A 1214 6.53 -42.04 -19.32
C ILE A 1214 5.35 -41.31 -18.69
N VAL A 1215 5.52 -40.92 -17.43
CA VAL A 1215 4.52 -40.13 -16.68
C VAL A 1215 4.48 -38.71 -17.25
N PRO A 1216 3.31 -38.21 -17.71
CA PRO A 1216 3.17 -36.80 -18.07
C PRO A 1216 3.27 -35.95 -16.80
N ARG A 1217 4.31 -35.11 -16.71
CA ARG A 1217 4.42 -34.10 -15.64
C ARG A 1217 3.27 -33.08 -15.78
N PRO A 1218 2.66 -32.62 -14.67
CA PRO A 1218 1.70 -31.53 -14.73
C PRO A 1218 2.37 -30.23 -15.21
N PRO A 1219 1.64 -29.32 -15.88
CA PRO A 1219 2.16 -28.02 -16.25
C PRO A 1219 2.51 -27.19 -15.00
N LEU A 1220 3.62 -26.45 -15.07
CA LEU A 1220 4.09 -25.55 -14.01
C LEU A 1220 3.26 -24.26 -13.99
N GLY A 1221 2.03 -24.35 -13.47
CA GLY A 1221 1.28 -23.16 -13.05
C GLY A 1221 2.01 -22.50 -11.87
N ILE A 1222 2.37 -21.23 -12.01
CA ILE A 1222 3.07 -20.47 -10.97
C ILE A 1222 2.08 -20.12 -9.85
N TYR A 1223 1.91 -21.05 -8.92
CA TYR A 1223 1.28 -20.76 -7.63
C TYR A 1223 2.21 -19.84 -6.83
N TYR A 1224 1.81 -18.58 -6.67
CA TYR A 1224 2.30 -17.74 -5.56
C TYR A 1224 1.78 -18.31 -4.22
N LYS A 1225 2.38 -19.41 -3.77
CA LYS A 1225 2.32 -19.80 -2.38
C LYS A 1225 3.18 -18.80 -1.60
N GLY A 1226 2.53 -17.93 -0.83
CA GLY A 1226 3.20 -17.30 0.29
C GLY A 1226 3.73 -18.40 1.22
N PHE A 1227 5.03 -18.36 1.49
CA PHE A 1227 5.67 -19.21 2.50
C PHE A 1227 6.23 -18.31 3.62
N LEU A 1228 6.03 -18.83 4.83
CA LEU A 1228 6.55 -18.46 6.15
C LEU A 1228 7.78 -17.54 6.15
#